data_AF-A0A5C1E788-F1
#
_entry.id   AF-A0A5C1E788-F1
#
_cell.length_a   1.000
_cell.length_b   1.000
_cell.length_c   1.000
_cell.angle_alpha   90.00
_cell.angle_beta   90.00
_cell.angle_gamma   90.00
#
_symmetry.space_group_name_H-M   'P 1'
#
loop_
_entity.id
_entity.type
_entity.pdbx_description
1 polymer ?
#
loop_
_entity_poly.entity_id
_entity_poly.type
_entity_poly.pdbx_seq_one_letter_code
_entity_poly.pdbx_strand_id
1 'polypeptide(L)'
;MSGTIRTISFWVKRGALAPSGIHNLFYEGNVGASANMVNIDFINDQLRVTFDTAVTYRLVTSAYFRDPGAHMHICVGIDTTQATAANRVTLEINGVPVTSFATAAYPPQNHTFLTASGNVQYWGGYTTSIPSESYLSECRFIDGMKLPASSFGQFDAATGVWVPKAWAGTYGTNGCYLDFKDGSSLANLCLDRSGNGNNFTANSISLTAGAAYDWSSDTPSNNFCTLNPLNGLAAVSLGWGALNILASTTTGHRYGTMALPTQGKWYWELAVTSGTGGVGVGVIGDTTDGTTYSTSRMYTNDGQKYLGTTASAYAATWTTNDVISVLFDADAGTLAFWKNGTSQGTAFTGLTGTWYPLFRIAGTSIAGWINFGQRPFTYTPTTGFKALCTANLPDPAIKKPNQHFDVKLDTGANIKATAEAVFSGAAFLEWIKDRANATNWQQVDTVRGTSAVLQSNTTNAETTFSTPSGSSVAAVWKAGGAAAANTSGSTTAQVSPNTSSGFSVATYTGTGANATVGHGLGVAPKLVIVKSRTDSSNNWMVYHASLGAGNYLLLNLSAVSSAAATVWNSTAPTASVFSIGSANGSNQNGMSYVAYCFAEVDGFSRIGNYTGNGSADGTFVWCGFRPRWILIKRVTGASDWMLLDTARSPNNAAALLVYPSLANVEGDGSGAGQAVDILSNGFKLRGSNAALNGAESYIFAAFAEFPFKYANAR
;
A
#
# COMPACT_ATOMS: atom_id res chain seq x y z
N MET A 1 10.56 20.10 33.28
CA MET A 1 9.93 20.18 31.94
C MET A 1 9.05 21.42 31.89
N SER A 2 8.98 22.09 30.74
CA SER A 2 7.97 23.11 30.45
C SER A 2 6.58 22.51 30.58
N GLY A 3 5.76 23.08 31.46
CA GLY A 3 4.41 22.60 31.70
C GLY A 3 3.42 22.94 30.58
N THR A 4 3.78 23.85 29.65
CA THR A 4 2.83 24.44 28.70
C THR A 4 3.23 24.31 27.23
N ILE A 5 4.53 24.23 26.94
CA ILE A 5 5.07 24.26 25.56
C ILE A 5 6.08 23.14 25.34
N ARG A 6 5.87 22.29 24.34
CA ARG A 6 6.77 21.18 23.96
C ARG A 6 6.43 20.57 22.60
N THR A 7 7.33 19.77 22.06
CA THR A 7 7.10 18.96 20.85
C THR A 7 7.54 17.52 21.06
N ILE A 8 6.70 16.57 20.64
CA ILE A 8 7.01 15.14 20.63
C ILE A 8 7.03 14.70 19.17
N SER A 9 8.13 14.12 18.70
CA SER A 9 8.27 13.68 17.32
C SER A 9 8.97 12.34 17.23
N PHE A 10 8.47 11.42 16.42
CA PHE A 10 9.07 10.10 16.24
C PHE A 10 8.58 9.45 14.96
N TRP A 11 9.31 8.43 14.51
CA TRP A 11 8.88 7.55 13.44
C TRP A 11 8.41 6.22 14.02
N VAL A 12 7.35 5.68 13.44
CA VAL A 12 6.74 4.42 13.89
C VAL A 12 6.32 3.55 12.70
N LYS A 13 6.59 2.26 12.79
CA LYS A 13 5.97 1.23 11.94
C LYS A 13 5.13 0.31 12.79
N ARG A 14 3.89 0.07 12.39
CA ARG A 14 2.99 -0.83 13.12
C ARG A 14 3.35 -2.29 12.82
N GLY A 15 3.36 -3.13 13.86
CA GLY A 15 3.51 -4.58 13.76
C GLY A 15 2.15 -5.25 13.69
N ALA A 16 1.72 -5.87 14.79
CA ALA A 16 0.38 -6.44 14.90
C ALA A 16 -0.70 -5.34 14.88
N LEU A 17 -1.87 -5.66 14.34
CA LEU A 17 -3.07 -4.81 14.42
C LEU A 17 -4.02 -5.47 15.40
N ALA A 18 -4.44 -4.76 16.44
CA ALA A 18 -5.43 -5.22 17.40
C ALA A 18 -6.65 -4.29 17.36
N PRO A 19 -7.77 -4.70 16.75
CA PRO A 19 -8.96 -3.85 16.64
C PRO A 19 -9.55 -3.40 17.98
N SER A 20 -9.18 -4.05 19.09
CA SER A 20 -9.69 -3.77 20.45
C SER A 20 -8.58 -3.48 21.49
N GLY A 21 -7.34 -3.24 21.06
CA GLY A 21 -6.19 -2.98 21.94
C GLY A 21 -5.69 -1.54 21.89
N ILE A 22 -5.08 -1.08 22.98
CA ILE A 22 -4.30 0.17 23.02
C ILE A 22 -2.84 -0.20 22.72
N HIS A 23 -2.19 0.49 21.79
CA HIS A 23 -0.76 0.35 21.52
C HIS A 23 -0.08 1.66 21.90
N ASN A 24 0.50 1.72 23.11
CA ASN A 24 1.15 2.91 23.61
C ASN A 24 2.47 3.18 22.89
N LEU A 25 2.73 4.43 22.49
CA LEU A 25 3.96 4.82 21.79
C LEU A 25 4.82 5.73 22.67
N PHE A 26 4.17 6.67 23.33
CA PHE A 26 4.78 7.64 24.25
C PHE A 26 3.90 7.81 25.47
N TYR A 27 4.53 7.94 26.64
CA TYR A 27 3.89 8.28 27.90
C TYR A 27 4.75 9.25 28.69
N GLU A 28 4.12 10.21 29.34
CA GLU A 28 4.69 11.06 30.38
C GLU A 28 3.70 11.12 31.54
N GLY A 29 4.11 10.84 32.79
CA GLY A 29 3.20 10.86 33.93
C GLY A 29 3.76 10.20 35.19
N ASN A 30 2.90 9.96 36.17
CA ASN A 30 3.30 9.27 37.41
C ASN A 30 3.63 7.79 37.15
N VAL A 31 4.68 7.30 37.80
CA VAL A 31 5.10 5.89 37.68
C VAL A 31 3.93 4.94 37.97
N GLY A 32 3.57 4.09 37.00
CA GLY A 32 2.54 3.07 37.16
C GLY A 32 1.10 3.58 37.26
N ALA A 33 0.83 4.87 36.98
CA ALA A 33 -0.50 5.45 37.08
C ALA A 33 -1.20 5.53 35.73
N SER A 34 -2.49 5.19 35.71
CA SER A 34 -3.39 5.41 34.57
C SER A 34 -4.11 6.77 34.62
N ALA A 35 -3.65 7.70 35.47
CA ALA A 35 -4.18 9.05 35.60
C ALA A 35 -3.04 10.07 35.78
N ASN A 36 -3.28 11.35 35.47
CA ASN A 36 -2.27 12.41 35.43
C ASN A 36 -1.14 12.10 34.43
N MET A 37 -1.45 12.13 33.12
CA MET A 37 -0.50 11.76 32.07
C MET A 37 -0.64 12.60 30.78
N VAL A 38 0.39 12.55 29.95
CA VAL A 38 0.33 12.81 28.51
C VAL A 38 0.68 11.51 27.79
N ASN A 39 -0.17 11.07 26.89
CA ASN A 39 -0.04 9.76 26.23
C ASN A 39 -0.34 9.88 24.73
N ILE A 40 0.47 9.22 23.91
CA ILE A 40 0.23 9.01 22.47
C ILE A 40 0.13 7.51 22.22
N ASP A 41 -0.99 7.07 21.67
CA ASP A 41 -1.26 5.66 21.41
C ASP A 41 -2.12 5.45 20.16
N PHE A 42 -2.08 4.23 19.61
CA PHE A 42 -3.13 3.75 18.72
C PHE A 42 -4.24 3.08 19.53
N ILE A 43 -5.49 3.44 19.27
CA ILE A 43 -6.67 2.81 19.84
C ILE A 43 -7.70 2.58 18.73
N ASN A 44 -8.20 1.35 18.58
CA ASN A 44 -9.10 0.97 17.49
C ASN A 44 -8.54 1.39 16.11
N ASP A 45 -7.22 1.25 15.97
CA ASP A 45 -6.43 1.70 14.81
C ASP A 45 -6.44 3.20 14.50
N GLN A 46 -7.00 4.05 15.36
CA GLN A 46 -6.92 5.51 15.26
C GLN A 46 -5.79 6.03 16.15
N LEU A 47 -5.18 7.16 15.78
CA LEU A 47 -4.18 7.80 16.63
C LEU A 47 -4.86 8.67 17.67
N ARG A 48 -4.45 8.54 18.92
CA ARG A 48 -4.97 9.30 20.04
C ARG A 48 -3.85 10.02 20.78
N VAL A 49 -4.11 11.29 21.08
CA VAL A 49 -3.32 12.08 22.03
C VAL A 49 -4.21 12.36 23.25
N THR A 50 -3.79 11.88 24.41
CA THR A 50 -4.52 12.04 25.68
C THR A 50 -3.74 12.96 26.60
N PHE A 51 -4.45 13.91 27.22
CA PHE A 51 -3.95 14.71 28.33
C PHE A 51 -4.89 14.47 29.49
N ASP A 52 -4.41 13.78 30.51
CA ASP A 52 -5.19 13.45 31.68
C ASP A 52 -4.63 14.17 32.89
N THR A 53 -5.48 14.82 33.67
CA THR A 53 -5.17 15.39 34.99
C THR A 53 -6.33 15.08 35.95
N ALA A 54 -6.94 16.10 36.57
CA ALA A 54 -8.26 15.96 37.18
C ALA A 54 -9.37 15.83 36.12
N VAL A 55 -9.09 16.25 34.87
CA VAL A 55 -9.99 16.18 33.72
C VAL A 55 -9.23 15.58 32.55
N THR A 56 -9.87 14.69 31.79
CA THR A 56 -9.28 14.09 30.59
C THR A 56 -9.66 14.87 29.33
N TYR A 57 -8.66 15.34 28.59
CA TYR A 57 -8.77 15.90 27.25
C TYR A 57 -8.20 14.89 26.24
N ARG A 58 -8.82 14.77 25.07
CA ARG A 58 -8.39 13.80 24.05
C ARG A 58 -8.61 14.31 22.65
N LEU A 59 -7.62 14.06 21.80
CA LEU A 59 -7.72 14.17 20.35
C LEU A 59 -7.66 12.76 19.78
N VAL A 60 -8.69 12.33 19.04
CA VAL A 60 -8.74 11.04 18.34
C VAL A 60 -8.95 11.33 16.86
N THR A 61 -8.03 10.89 16.02
CA THR A 61 -8.11 11.11 14.56
C THR A 61 -9.35 10.48 13.97
N SER A 62 -9.94 11.07 12.92
CA SER A 62 -10.95 10.38 12.10
C SER A 62 -10.32 9.28 11.24
N ALA A 63 -9.05 9.45 10.87
CA ALA A 63 -8.27 8.50 10.08
C ALA A 63 -7.90 7.24 10.86
N TYR A 64 -7.85 6.11 10.17
CA TYR A 64 -7.34 4.83 10.66
C TYR A 64 -5.93 4.56 10.10
N PHE A 65 -4.98 4.15 10.94
CA PHE A 65 -3.58 3.93 10.60
C PHE A 65 -3.29 2.43 10.50
N ARG A 66 -3.79 1.74 9.48
CA ARG A 66 -3.78 0.26 9.41
C ARG A 66 -2.72 -0.33 8.48
N ASP A 67 -1.67 0.42 8.19
CA ASP A 67 -0.60 0.00 7.31
C ASP A 67 0.62 -0.53 8.08
N PRO A 68 0.85 -1.85 8.11
CA PRO A 68 2.02 -2.46 8.74
C PRO A 68 3.24 -2.54 7.80
N GLY A 69 3.09 -2.12 6.54
CA GLY A 69 4.09 -2.31 5.49
C GLY A 69 5.25 -1.32 5.53
N ALA A 70 5.10 -0.18 6.21
CA ALA A 70 6.08 0.91 6.20
C ALA A 70 6.05 1.75 7.49
N HIS A 71 7.02 2.65 7.64
CA HIS A 71 7.04 3.64 8.72
C HIS A 71 6.20 4.87 8.39
N MET A 72 5.72 5.56 9.42
CA MET A 72 5.11 6.89 9.36
C MET A 72 5.77 7.82 10.37
N HIS A 73 5.81 9.11 10.05
CA HIS A 73 6.27 10.15 10.97
C HIS A 73 5.10 10.73 11.74
N ILE A 74 5.21 10.85 13.05
CA ILE A 74 4.23 11.50 13.92
C ILE A 74 4.92 12.70 14.59
N CYS A 75 4.28 13.87 14.52
CA CYS A 75 4.72 15.07 15.23
C CYS A 75 3.53 15.69 15.98
N VAL A 76 3.69 15.84 17.30
CA VAL A 76 2.71 16.46 18.20
C VAL A 76 3.33 17.72 18.79
N GLY A 77 2.82 18.88 18.40
CA GLY A 77 3.23 20.17 18.94
C GLY A 77 2.22 20.67 19.97
N ILE A 78 2.69 21.02 21.17
CA ILE A 78 1.86 21.48 22.27
C ILE A 78 2.29 22.90 22.66
N ASP A 79 1.32 23.81 22.73
CA ASP A 79 1.45 25.16 23.27
C ASP A 79 0.10 25.60 23.85
N THR A 80 -0.13 25.35 25.13
CA THR A 80 -1.39 25.71 25.78
C THR A 80 -1.58 27.21 25.97
N THR A 81 -0.56 28.04 25.72
CA THR A 81 -0.67 29.50 25.83
C THR A 81 -1.51 30.11 24.70
N GLN A 82 -1.66 29.38 23.59
CA GLN A 82 -2.43 29.79 22.42
C GLN A 82 -3.90 30.09 22.77
N ALA A 83 -4.38 31.23 22.29
CA ALA A 83 -5.77 31.67 22.52
C ALA A 83 -6.77 30.70 21.86
N THR A 84 -6.54 30.32 20.61
CA THR A 84 -7.40 29.38 19.86
C THR A 84 -7.17 27.93 20.29
N ALA A 85 -8.23 27.24 20.72
CA ALA A 85 -8.15 25.86 21.22
C ALA A 85 -7.45 24.89 20.24
N ALA A 86 -7.83 24.91 18.95
CA ALA A 86 -7.24 24.06 17.92
C ALA A 86 -5.74 24.33 17.66
N ASN A 87 -5.23 25.50 18.05
CA ASN A 87 -3.81 25.82 17.94
C ASN A 87 -2.99 25.32 19.13
N ARG A 88 -3.63 24.88 20.23
CA ARG A 88 -2.91 24.45 21.44
C ARG A 88 -2.23 23.10 21.28
N VAL A 89 -2.78 22.25 20.42
CA VAL A 89 -2.22 20.94 20.11
C VAL A 89 -2.32 20.72 18.61
N THR A 90 -1.18 20.59 17.93
CA THR A 90 -1.10 20.27 16.51
C THR A 90 -0.61 18.85 16.34
N LEU A 91 -1.22 18.12 15.41
CA LEU A 91 -0.83 16.77 15.03
C LEU A 91 -0.53 16.76 13.53
N GLU A 92 0.65 16.30 13.16
CA GLU A 92 1.09 16.15 11.77
C GLU A 92 1.55 14.71 11.52
N ILE A 93 1.12 14.13 10.41
CA ILE A 93 1.52 12.79 9.94
C ILE A 93 2.25 12.94 8.62
N ASN A 94 3.49 12.42 8.54
CA ASN A 94 4.32 12.53 7.33
C ASN A 94 4.42 13.97 6.79
N GLY A 95 4.51 14.96 7.69
CA GLY A 95 4.56 16.38 7.33
C GLY A 95 3.23 17.02 6.94
N VAL A 96 2.12 16.28 7.03
CA VAL A 96 0.78 16.77 6.68
C VAL A 96 -0.05 17.00 7.96
N PRO A 97 -0.63 18.19 8.18
CA PRO A 97 -1.50 18.47 9.31
C PRO A 97 -2.77 17.61 9.33
N VAL A 98 -3.10 17.07 10.51
CA VAL A 98 -4.39 16.41 10.76
C VAL A 98 -5.42 17.45 11.15
N THR A 99 -6.48 17.57 10.34
CA THR A 99 -7.54 18.57 10.52
C THR A 99 -8.90 17.96 10.88
N SER A 100 -9.04 16.64 10.84
CA SER A 100 -10.29 15.92 11.14
C SER A 100 -10.10 14.95 12.29
N PHE A 101 -10.95 15.08 13.30
CA PHE A 101 -10.93 14.29 14.53
C PHE A 101 -12.31 13.71 14.82
N ALA A 102 -12.36 12.42 15.15
CA ALA A 102 -13.55 11.78 15.71
C ALA A 102 -13.86 12.29 17.11
N THR A 103 -12.84 12.77 17.84
CA THR A 103 -13.01 13.50 19.10
C THR A 103 -11.97 14.60 19.19
N ALA A 104 -12.41 15.83 19.47
CA ALA A 104 -11.53 16.99 19.60
C ALA A 104 -11.80 17.74 20.91
N ALA A 105 -11.23 17.25 22.02
CA ALA A 105 -11.26 17.92 23.31
C ALA A 105 -9.86 18.46 23.61
N TYR A 106 -9.71 19.79 23.56
CA TYR A 106 -8.45 20.48 23.80
C TYR A 106 -8.33 20.93 25.27
N PRO A 107 -7.12 20.91 25.84
CA PRO A 107 -6.84 21.52 27.14
C PRO A 107 -7.17 23.03 27.17
N PRO A 108 -7.51 23.60 28.34
CA PRO A 108 -7.79 25.03 28.47
C PRO A 108 -6.53 25.88 28.23
N GLN A 109 -6.73 27.17 27.99
CA GLN A 109 -5.60 28.09 27.80
C GLN A 109 -4.74 28.13 29.07
N ASN A 110 -3.42 28.19 28.88
CA ASN A 110 -2.40 28.20 29.92
C ASN A 110 -2.43 26.96 30.83
N HIS A 111 -3.10 25.88 30.42
CA HIS A 111 -3.11 24.64 31.18
C HIS A 111 -1.68 24.11 31.31
N THR A 112 -1.26 23.86 32.55
CA THR A 112 0.06 23.27 32.86
C THR A 112 -0.09 21.78 33.08
N PHE A 113 0.82 21.00 32.51
CA PHE A 113 0.88 19.56 32.70
C PHE A 113 2.15 19.18 33.44
N LEU A 114 2.04 18.21 34.34
CA LEU A 114 3.16 17.39 34.79
C LEU A 114 4.37 18.19 35.30
N THR A 115 4.12 19.29 36.03
CA THR A 115 5.14 20.19 36.59
C THR A 115 5.78 19.70 37.89
N ALA A 116 5.31 18.57 38.43
CA ALA A 116 5.79 18.01 39.71
C ALA A 116 7.06 17.16 39.54
N SER A 117 7.94 17.16 40.55
CA SER A 117 9.06 16.21 40.65
C SER A 117 8.53 14.78 40.82
N GLY A 118 8.95 13.85 39.94
CA GLY A 118 8.57 12.42 40.01
C GLY A 118 7.85 11.86 38.78
N ASN A 119 7.51 12.70 37.79
CA ASN A 119 6.99 12.23 36.51
C ASN A 119 8.09 11.55 35.68
N VAL A 120 7.73 10.45 35.03
CA VAL A 120 8.61 9.64 34.16
C VAL A 120 8.14 9.68 32.72
N GLN A 121 9.09 9.56 31.80
CA GLN A 121 8.83 9.39 30.37
C GLN A 121 9.12 7.96 29.94
N TYR A 122 8.23 7.38 29.14
CA TYR A 122 8.40 6.08 28.50
C TYR A 122 8.21 6.19 26.99
N TRP A 123 8.99 5.40 26.27
CA TRP A 123 8.86 5.17 24.83
C TRP A 123 8.65 3.67 24.63
N GLY A 124 7.62 3.29 23.85
CA GLY A 124 7.33 1.88 23.56
C GLY A 124 6.50 1.13 24.62
N GLY A 125 5.78 1.86 25.48
CA GLY A 125 4.89 1.28 26.51
C GLY A 125 5.32 1.63 27.93
N TYR A 126 4.34 1.85 28.82
CA TYR A 126 4.56 2.16 30.24
C TYR A 126 4.12 1.04 31.20
N THR A 127 3.47 -0.01 30.69
CA THR A 127 3.14 -1.24 31.43
C THR A 127 3.37 -2.47 30.56
N THR A 128 3.61 -3.61 31.20
CA THR A 128 3.72 -4.92 30.53
C THR A 128 2.38 -5.42 29.99
N SER A 129 1.25 -4.82 30.40
CA SER A 129 -0.10 -5.17 29.95
C SER A 129 -0.53 -4.46 28.66
N ILE A 130 0.20 -3.42 28.23
CA ILE A 130 -0.10 -2.62 27.03
C ILE A 130 1.20 -2.38 26.22
N PRO A 131 1.81 -3.43 25.66
CA PRO A 131 3.06 -3.29 24.91
C PRO A 131 2.86 -2.52 23.60
N SER A 132 3.87 -1.80 23.16
CA SER A 132 3.90 -1.24 21.81
C SER A 132 4.20 -2.36 20.81
N GLU A 133 3.19 -2.82 20.07
CA GLU A 133 3.39 -3.75 18.94
C GLU A 133 3.88 -2.98 17.71
N SER A 134 5.05 -2.34 17.80
CA SER A 134 5.55 -1.36 16.81
C SER A 134 7.07 -1.21 16.86
N TYR A 135 7.64 -0.66 15.79
CA TYR A 135 9.03 -0.25 15.71
C TYR A 135 9.10 1.26 15.88
N LEU A 136 9.94 1.74 16.80
CA LEU A 136 10.17 3.17 17.01
C LEU A 136 11.59 3.56 16.55
N SER A 137 11.70 4.75 15.96
CA SER A 137 12.99 5.34 15.60
C SER A 137 12.91 6.86 15.65
N GLU A 138 14.07 7.50 15.75
CA GLU A 138 14.19 8.96 15.62
C GLU A 138 13.29 9.73 16.63
N CYS A 139 13.17 9.21 17.86
CA CYS A 139 12.33 9.75 18.93
C CYS A 139 12.92 11.02 19.53
N ARG A 140 12.16 12.11 19.52
CA ARG A 140 12.57 13.43 19.99
C ARG A 140 11.53 14.00 20.94
N PHE A 141 12.00 14.51 22.06
CA PHE A 141 11.24 15.36 22.97
C PHE A 141 11.91 16.74 23.01
N ILE A 142 11.19 17.77 22.60
CA ILE A 142 11.66 19.16 22.62
C ILE A 142 10.93 19.88 23.75
N ASP A 143 11.69 20.33 24.72
CA ASP A 143 11.20 21.05 25.90
C ASP A 143 11.18 22.56 25.64
N GLY A 144 10.02 23.21 25.83
CA GLY A 144 9.88 24.66 25.74
C GLY A 144 9.63 25.23 24.34
N MET A 145 9.52 24.40 23.29
CA MET A 145 9.23 24.86 21.93
C MET A 145 8.15 24.01 21.25
N LYS A 146 7.23 24.69 20.55
CA LYS A 146 6.28 24.07 19.62
C LYS A 146 6.83 24.19 18.20
N LEU A 147 7.20 23.06 17.60
CA LEU A 147 7.83 22.97 16.30
C LEU A 147 6.95 22.19 15.32
N PRO A 148 6.91 22.59 14.03
CA PRO A 148 6.21 21.83 12.99
C PRO A 148 7.02 20.59 12.60
N ALA A 149 6.37 19.61 11.95
CA ALA A 149 7.03 18.39 11.49
C ALA A 149 8.21 18.65 10.54
N SER A 150 8.19 19.76 9.77
CA SER A 150 9.28 20.20 8.87
C SER A 150 10.61 20.53 9.57
N SER A 151 10.59 20.59 10.90
CA SER A 151 11.80 20.66 11.72
C SER A 151 12.54 19.31 11.77
N PHE A 152 11.82 18.20 11.63
CA PHE A 152 12.32 16.82 11.81
C PHE A 152 12.18 15.93 10.56
N GLY A 153 11.52 16.42 9.53
CA GLY A 153 11.40 15.74 8.25
C GLY A 153 11.34 16.72 7.07
N GLN A 154 11.46 16.19 5.87
CA GLN A 154 11.35 16.94 4.62
C GLN A 154 10.88 16.03 3.48
N PHE A 155 10.34 16.61 2.41
CA PHE A 155 10.08 15.86 1.18
C PHE A 155 11.38 15.67 0.39
N ASP A 156 11.72 14.42 0.09
CA ASP A 156 12.79 14.09 -0.83
C ASP A 156 12.42 14.56 -2.25
N ALA A 157 13.29 15.34 -2.89
CA ALA A 157 12.97 15.96 -4.17
C ALA A 157 12.82 14.93 -5.32
N ALA A 158 13.58 13.84 -5.25
CA ALA A 158 13.66 12.82 -6.30
C ALA A 158 12.46 11.86 -6.29
N THR A 159 11.92 11.56 -5.11
CA THR A 159 10.80 10.63 -4.91
C THR A 159 9.48 11.32 -4.55
N GLY A 160 9.55 12.50 -3.92
CA GLY A 160 8.41 13.21 -3.36
C GLY A 160 7.92 12.68 -2.01
N VAL A 161 8.63 11.72 -1.41
CA VAL A 161 8.23 11.11 -0.12
C VAL A 161 8.80 11.91 1.06
N TRP A 162 8.04 11.97 2.16
CA TRP A 162 8.52 12.50 3.43
C TRP A 162 9.62 11.61 4.03
N VAL A 163 10.77 12.17 4.37
CA VAL A 163 11.92 11.46 4.93
C VAL A 163 12.44 12.14 6.19
N PRO A 164 13.16 11.43 7.08
CA PRO A 164 13.77 12.03 8.26
C PRO A 164 14.74 13.16 7.90
N LYS A 165 14.79 14.18 8.74
CA LYS A 165 15.71 15.32 8.66
C LYS A 165 16.36 15.55 10.00
N ALA A 166 17.68 15.79 10.01
CA ALA A 166 18.39 16.14 11.22
C ALA A 166 17.90 17.48 11.80
N TRP A 167 17.68 17.51 13.12
CA TRP A 167 17.37 18.72 13.87
C TRP A 167 18.65 19.28 14.49
N ALA A 168 18.94 20.56 14.25
CA ALA A 168 20.15 21.23 14.73
C ALA A 168 19.87 22.30 15.81
N GLY A 169 18.61 22.49 16.23
CA GLY A 169 18.28 23.43 17.30
C GLY A 169 18.42 22.80 18.68
N THR A 170 18.14 23.59 19.72
CA THR A 170 18.20 23.15 21.11
C THR A 170 17.06 22.18 21.46
N TYR A 171 17.27 21.32 22.44
CA TYR A 171 16.24 20.42 22.95
C TYR A 171 15.54 20.97 24.21
N GLY A 172 16.05 22.05 24.80
CA GLY A 172 15.61 22.55 26.11
C GLY A 172 16.12 21.67 27.25
N THR A 173 15.97 22.10 28.51
CA THR A 173 16.62 21.43 29.67
C THR A 173 16.24 19.96 29.80
N ASN A 174 14.98 19.61 29.58
CA ASN A 174 14.48 18.24 29.76
C ASN A 174 14.29 17.50 28.42
N GLY A 175 14.77 18.09 27.31
CA GLY A 175 14.66 17.50 25.99
C GLY A 175 15.61 16.33 25.78
N CYS A 176 15.27 15.44 24.85
CA CYS A 176 16.10 14.28 24.51
C CYS A 176 15.95 13.89 23.02
N TYR A 177 16.92 13.14 22.52
CA TYR A 177 16.90 12.49 21.21
C TYR A 177 17.39 11.04 21.31
N LEU A 178 16.50 10.09 21.03
CA LEU A 178 16.78 8.67 20.97
C LEU A 178 16.69 8.21 19.51
N ASP A 179 17.83 8.01 18.86
CA ASP A 179 17.89 7.55 17.46
C ASP A 179 17.75 6.02 17.32
N PHE A 180 18.03 5.29 18.42
CA PHE A 180 18.09 3.84 18.52
C PHE A 180 19.03 3.16 17.53
N LYS A 181 20.06 3.86 17.01
CA LYS A 181 20.95 3.30 15.97
C LYS A 181 22.03 2.36 16.50
N ASP A 182 22.40 2.49 17.77
CA ASP A 182 23.50 1.74 18.36
C ASP A 182 23.00 0.65 19.31
N GLY A 183 22.81 -0.56 18.76
CA GLY A 183 22.44 -1.76 19.52
C GLY A 183 23.62 -2.53 20.14
N SER A 184 24.81 -1.93 20.29
CA SER A 184 25.99 -2.61 20.87
C SER A 184 25.89 -2.86 22.38
N SER A 185 25.10 -2.05 23.08
CA SER A 185 24.77 -2.22 24.50
C SER A 185 23.44 -1.52 24.82
N LEU A 186 22.78 -1.93 25.92
CA LEU A 186 21.53 -1.29 26.36
C LEU A 186 21.74 0.20 26.70
N ALA A 187 22.92 0.56 27.21
CA ALA A 187 23.27 1.95 27.51
C ALA A 187 23.39 2.78 26.23
N ASN A 188 24.07 2.28 25.20
CA ASN A 188 24.22 3.00 23.92
C ASN A 188 22.91 3.13 23.14
N LEU A 189 22.05 2.11 23.26
CA LEU A 189 20.74 2.08 22.64
C LEU A 189 19.83 3.19 23.21
N CYS A 190 19.87 3.39 24.53
CA CYS A 190 19.04 4.36 25.23
C CYS A 190 19.77 5.69 25.55
N LEU A 191 20.95 5.91 24.98
CA LEU A 191 21.75 7.13 25.18
C LEU A 191 21.09 8.32 24.47
N ASP A 192 21.01 9.45 25.17
CA ASP A 192 20.48 10.70 24.65
C ASP A 192 21.49 11.38 23.71
N ARG A 193 21.12 11.47 22.43
CA ARG A 193 21.91 12.10 21.35
C ARG A 193 21.68 13.61 21.23
N SER A 194 20.86 14.21 22.11
CA SER A 194 20.59 15.66 22.08
C SER A 194 21.73 16.52 22.61
N GLY A 195 22.63 15.93 23.40
CA GLY A 195 23.69 16.63 24.14
C GLY A 195 23.29 17.03 25.57
N ASN A 196 22.04 16.81 25.99
CA ASN A 196 21.59 17.11 27.36
C ASN A 196 21.95 16.04 28.40
N GLY A 197 22.24 14.81 27.97
CA GLY A 197 22.55 13.70 28.86
C GLY A 197 21.32 13.12 29.58
N ASN A 198 20.12 13.36 29.05
CA ASN A 198 18.85 12.83 29.58
C ASN A 198 18.66 11.37 29.13
N ASN A 199 19.61 10.50 29.51
CA ASN A 199 19.68 9.11 29.09
C ASN A 199 18.51 8.29 29.63
N PHE A 200 18.00 7.38 28.81
CA PHE A 200 16.92 6.47 29.20
C PHE A 200 17.50 5.17 29.74
N THR A 201 16.74 4.50 30.60
CA THR A 201 17.06 3.14 31.07
C THR A 201 16.23 2.15 30.28
N ALA A 202 16.89 1.18 29.65
CA ALA A 202 16.20 0.08 28.99
C ALA A 202 15.41 -0.76 30.01
N ASN A 203 14.16 -1.08 29.70
CA ASN A 203 13.34 -1.97 30.53
C ASN A 203 12.74 -3.06 29.64
N SER A 204 12.93 -4.32 30.04
CA SER A 204 12.43 -5.48 29.28
C SER A 204 12.92 -5.53 27.82
N ILE A 205 14.14 -5.04 27.57
CA ILE A 205 14.82 -5.07 26.27
C ILE A 205 16.00 -6.02 26.38
N SER A 206 16.13 -6.94 25.42
CA SER A 206 17.26 -7.85 25.30
C SER A 206 18.01 -7.64 23.98
N LEU A 207 19.34 -7.62 24.09
CA LEU A 207 20.29 -7.64 22.96
C LEU A 207 20.94 -9.03 22.81
N THR A 208 20.37 -10.05 23.44
CA THR A 208 20.83 -11.43 23.32
C THR A 208 20.33 -11.99 22.00
N ALA A 209 21.25 -12.40 21.12
CA ALA A 209 20.91 -12.91 19.79
C ALA A 209 19.91 -14.08 19.86
N GLY A 210 18.95 -14.10 18.94
CA GLY A 210 17.90 -15.11 18.84
C GLY A 210 16.49 -14.54 19.00
N ALA A 211 15.57 -15.36 19.52
CA ALA A 211 14.14 -15.04 19.60
C ALA A 211 13.81 -13.85 20.52
N ALA A 212 14.63 -13.60 21.55
CA ALA A 212 14.46 -12.51 22.51
C ALA A 212 15.27 -11.24 22.15
N TYR A 213 15.64 -11.06 20.88
CA TYR A 213 16.40 -9.89 20.43
C TYR A 213 15.45 -8.75 20.03
N ASP A 214 15.45 -7.65 20.78
CA ASP A 214 14.44 -6.58 20.64
C ASP A 214 14.91 -5.40 19.78
N TRP A 215 16.22 -5.20 19.63
CA TRP A 215 16.74 -4.19 18.72
C TRP A 215 16.53 -4.59 17.26
N SER A 216 16.26 -3.60 16.41
CA SER A 216 15.94 -3.81 15.01
C SER A 216 16.61 -2.74 14.16
N SER A 217 17.13 -3.14 12.99
CA SER A 217 17.60 -2.20 11.97
C SER A 217 16.47 -1.67 11.07
N ASP A 218 15.21 -2.03 11.34
CA ASP A 218 14.04 -1.55 10.61
C ASP A 218 13.76 -0.08 10.92
N THR A 219 14.02 0.78 9.92
CA THR A 219 13.97 2.23 10.05
C THR A 219 13.26 2.86 8.85
N PRO A 220 12.84 4.14 8.93
CA PRO A 220 12.24 4.86 7.81
C PRO A 220 13.12 4.91 6.55
N SER A 221 14.45 4.81 6.71
CA SER A 221 15.41 4.82 5.59
C SER A 221 15.73 3.41 5.07
N ASN A 222 15.41 2.36 5.83
CA ASN A 222 15.57 0.98 5.42
C ASN A 222 14.50 0.13 6.10
N ASN A 223 13.36 0.00 5.44
CA ASN A 223 12.20 -0.72 5.94
C ASN A 223 12.37 -2.22 5.68
N PHE A 224 12.05 -3.08 6.64
CA PHE A 224 12.23 -4.54 6.49
C PHE A 224 10.90 -5.27 6.34
N CYS A 225 10.94 -6.49 5.78
CA CYS A 225 9.77 -7.35 5.76
C CYS A 225 9.37 -7.77 7.18
N THR A 226 8.06 -7.88 7.39
CA THR A 226 7.40 -8.42 8.60
C THR A 226 6.31 -9.39 8.15
N LEU A 227 5.75 -10.20 9.07
CA LEU A 227 4.52 -10.91 8.75
C LEU A 227 3.39 -9.91 8.62
N ASN A 228 2.53 -10.07 7.62
CA ASN A 228 1.50 -9.10 7.33
C ASN A 228 0.18 -9.47 8.07
N PRO A 229 -0.27 -8.67 9.05
CA PRO A 229 -1.55 -8.90 9.72
C PRO A 229 -2.77 -8.74 8.80
N LEU A 230 -2.61 -8.14 7.62
CA LEU A 230 -3.68 -7.88 6.68
C LEU A 230 -3.96 -9.03 5.70
N ASN A 231 -3.19 -10.12 5.75
CA ASN A 231 -3.31 -11.19 4.77
C ASN A 231 -3.33 -12.60 5.38
N GLY A 232 -3.66 -13.60 4.57
CA GLY A 232 -3.74 -15.00 4.99
C GLY A 232 -5.00 -15.32 5.80
N LEU A 233 -5.03 -16.52 6.38
CA LEU A 233 -6.16 -16.98 7.18
C LEU A 233 -6.10 -16.35 8.57
N ALA A 234 -7.11 -15.52 8.89
CA ALA A 234 -7.19 -14.63 10.07
C ALA A 234 -7.00 -15.29 11.45
N ALA A 235 -6.93 -16.62 11.54
CA ALA A 235 -6.87 -17.36 12.79
C ALA A 235 -5.48 -17.38 13.46
N VAL A 236 -4.48 -16.66 12.93
CA VAL A 236 -3.11 -16.61 13.47
C VAL A 236 -2.80 -15.23 14.04
N SER A 237 -2.69 -15.14 15.37
CA SER A 237 -2.28 -13.92 16.07
C SER A 237 -0.78 -13.66 15.89
N LEU A 238 -0.45 -12.40 15.61
CA LEU A 238 0.91 -11.93 15.50
C LEU A 238 1.28 -11.16 16.76
N GLY A 239 2.54 -11.23 17.15
CA GLY A 239 3.10 -10.44 18.24
C GLY A 239 4.50 -9.95 17.91
N TRP A 240 5.03 -9.13 18.81
CA TRP A 240 6.41 -8.66 18.82
C TRP A 240 6.84 -8.00 17.51
N GLY A 241 6.09 -6.97 17.08
CA GLY A 241 6.38 -6.26 15.84
C GLY A 241 6.04 -7.07 14.59
N ALA A 242 5.13 -8.05 14.73
CA ALA A 242 4.75 -8.99 13.68
C ALA A 242 5.90 -9.88 13.16
N LEU A 243 6.84 -10.23 14.04
CA LEU A 243 7.90 -11.22 13.77
C LEU A 243 7.67 -12.55 14.46
N ASN A 244 6.64 -12.61 15.30
CA ASN A 244 6.27 -13.82 15.99
C ASN A 244 4.84 -14.19 15.63
N ILE A 245 4.64 -15.47 15.35
CA ILE A 245 3.32 -16.08 15.42
C ILE A 245 3.14 -16.63 16.83
N LEU A 246 2.12 -16.10 17.51
CA LEU A 246 1.78 -16.53 18.86
C LEU A 246 1.20 -17.94 18.83
N ALA A 247 1.39 -18.66 19.93
CA ALA A 247 0.85 -20.00 20.15
C ALA A 247 -0.64 -20.07 19.78
N SER A 248 -0.98 -20.92 18.81
CA SER A 248 -2.35 -21.10 18.33
C SER A 248 -2.67 -22.59 18.09
N THR A 249 -3.92 -22.96 18.34
CA THR A 249 -4.47 -24.29 18.06
C THR A 249 -5.17 -24.37 16.70
N THR A 250 -5.20 -23.27 15.95
CA THR A 250 -5.83 -23.22 14.62
C THR A 250 -4.82 -23.51 13.52
N THR A 251 -5.31 -23.97 12.36
CA THR A 251 -4.49 -24.03 11.15
C THR A 251 -4.58 -22.68 10.43
N GLY A 252 -3.44 -22.13 10.05
CA GLY A 252 -3.42 -20.85 9.37
C GLY A 252 -2.03 -20.51 8.86
N HIS A 253 -1.93 -19.41 8.14
CA HIS A 253 -0.67 -18.93 7.59
C HIS A 253 -0.70 -17.41 7.46
N ARG A 254 0.50 -16.82 7.45
CA ARG A 254 0.73 -15.41 7.13
C ARG A 254 1.87 -15.33 6.13
N TYR A 255 1.83 -14.32 5.26
CA TYR A 255 2.93 -14.05 4.34
C TYR A 255 3.43 -12.61 4.48
N GLY A 256 4.65 -12.39 3.99
CA GLY A 256 5.40 -11.16 4.22
C GLY A 256 4.70 -9.89 3.73
N THR A 257 5.04 -8.76 4.34
CA THR A 257 4.68 -7.39 3.88
C THR A 257 5.46 -6.97 2.63
N MET A 258 6.33 -7.82 2.09
CA MET A 258 7.10 -7.59 0.87
C MET A 258 7.02 -8.81 -0.06
N ALA A 259 6.77 -8.54 -1.34
CA ALA A 259 7.04 -9.52 -2.39
C ALA A 259 8.56 -9.70 -2.56
N LEU A 260 8.97 -10.94 -2.85
CA LEU A 260 10.32 -11.27 -3.26
C LEU A 260 10.57 -10.68 -4.66
N PRO A 261 11.65 -9.93 -4.87
CA PRO A 261 12.04 -9.50 -6.21
C PRO A 261 12.24 -10.69 -7.14
N THR A 262 11.96 -10.47 -8.43
CA THR A 262 12.04 -11.49 -9.48
C THR A 262 13.46 -11.83 -9.91
N GLN A 263 14.46 -11.19 -9.31
CA GLN A 263 15.90 -11.40 -9.53
C GLN A 263 16.64 -11.35 -8.19
N GLY A 264 17.83 -11.93 -8.16
CA GLY A 264 18.69 -12.00 -6.99
C GLY A 264 18.35 -13.14 -6.02
N LYS A 265 19.08 -13.17 -4.89
CA LYS A 265 19.00 -14.23 -3.88
C LYS A 265 18.59 -13.67 -2.54
N TRP A 266 17.62 -14.32 -1.89
CA TRP A 266 16.91 -13.83 -0.73
C TRP A 266 16.92 -14.84 0.40
N TYR A 267 17.16 -14.37 1.63
CA TYR A 267 17.36 -15.21 2.80
C TYR A 267 16.56 -14.71 4.00
N TRP A 268 15.96 -15.66 4.73
CA TRP A 268 15.33 -15.42 6.02
C TRP A 268 15.39 -16.69 6.88
N GLU A 269 15.16 -16.54 8.17
CA GLU A 269 15.23 -17.64 9.14
C GLU A 269 13.92 -17.77 9.92
N LEU A 270 13.57 -19.02 10.24
CA LEU A 270 12.54 -19.38 11.20
C LEU A 270 13.19 -20.07 12.40
N ALA A 271 12.99 -19.56 13.61
CA ALA A 271 13.29 -20.26 14.86
C ALA A 271 12.00 -20.72 15.55
N VAL A 272 11.87 -22.02 15.84
CA VAL A 272 10.74 -22.54 16.64
C VAL A 272 11.08 -22.41 18.11
N THR A 273 10.25 -21.72 18.88
CA THR A 273 10.54 -21.43 20.30
C THR A 273 9.76 -22.28 21.27
N SER A 274 8.61 -22.84 20.86
CA SER A 274 7.84 -23.75 21.69
C SER A 274 6.79 -24.49 20.87
N GLY A 275 6.35 -25.64 21.40
CA GLY A 275 5.23 -26.41 20.86
C GLY A 275 5.64 -27.67 20.09
N THR A 276 4.65 -28.50 19.81
CA THR A 276 4.80 -29.78 19.09
C THR A 276 3.94 -29.86 17.84
N GLY A 277 3.25 -28.77 17.49
CA GLY A 277 2.36 -28.74 16.35
C GLY A 277 3.03 -28.66 15.00
N GLY A 278 2.25 -28.84 13.93
CA GLY A 278 2.78 -28.75 12.57
C GLY A 278 3.17 -27.32 12.24
N VAL A 279 4.40 -27.09 11.79
CA VAL A 279 4.90 -25.79 11.34
C VAL A 279 5.59 -25.93 10.00
N GLY A 280 5.48 -24.90 9.16
CA GLY A 280 6.18 -24.84 7.89
C GLY A 280 6.61 -23.44 7.53
N VAL A 281 7.71 -23.36 6.80
CA VAL A 281 8.27 -22.11 6.25
C VAL A 281 8.58 -22.31 4.77
N GLY A 282 8.45 -21.25 3.99
CA GLY A 282 8.76 -21.29 2.57
C GLY A 282 8.23 -20.07 1.85
N VAL A 283 7.68 -20.27 0.66
CA VAL A 283 7.10 -19.19 -0.14
C VAL A 283 5.67 -19.50 -0.57
N ILE A 284 4.88 -18.47 -0.82
CA ILE A 284 3.55 -18.56 -1.43
C ILE A 284 3.52 -17.68 -2.68
N GLY A 285 2.93 -18.19 -3.76
CA GLY A 285 2.76 -17.40 -4.98
C GLY A 285 1.65 -16.37 -4.78
N ASP A 286 1.55 -15.39 -5.67
CA ASP A 286 0.40 -14.48 -5.70
C ASP A 286 -0.90 -15.28 -5.86
N THR A 287 -1.67 -15.45 -4.77
CA THR A 287 -2.94 -16.17 -4.78
C THR A 287 -4.08 -15.17 -4.92
N THR A 288 -4.93 -15.37 -5.91
CA THR A 288 -6.18 -14.61 -6.08
C THR A 288 -7.12 -14.77 -4.90
N ASP A 289 -7.02 -15.90 -4.18
CA ASP A 289 -8.07 -16.36 -3.27
C ASP A 289 -7.84 -16.11 -1.77
N GLY A 290 -6.67 -15.61 -1.33
CA GLY A 290 -6.39 -15.22 0.08
C GLY A 290 -6.64 -16.27 1.18
N THR A 291 -7.17 -17.45 0.83
CA THR A 291 -7.79 -18.43 1.74
C THR A 291 -7.25 -19.84 1.52
N THR A 292 -6.60 -20.12 0.38
CA THR A 292 -5.92 -21.40 0.12
C THR A 292 -4.41 -21.18 -0.04
N TYR A 293 -3.61 -21.96 0.69
CA TYR A 293 -2.17 -22.03 0.49
C TYR A 293 -1.82 -22.97 -0.68
N SER A 294 -2.69 -23.10 -1.69
CA SER A 294 -2.54 -24.05 -2.81
C SER A 294 -1.27 -23.83 -3.64
N THR A 295 -0.79 -22.59 -3.70
CA THR A 295 0.47 -22.20 -4.35
C THR A 295 1.66 -22.17 -3.38
N SER A 296 1.52 -22.64 -2.14
CA SER A 296 2.64 -22.65 -1.20
C SER A 296 3.66 -23.72 -1.57
N ARG A 297 4.94 -23.37 -1.40
CA ARG A 297 6.09 -24.27 -1.50
C ARG A 297 6.82 -24.16 -0.17
N MET A 298 6.71 -25.19 0.67
CA MET A 298 7.17 -25.12 2.07
C MET A 298 7.88 -26.39 2.51
N TYR A 299 8.75 -26.23 3.51
CA TYR A 299 9.37 -27.29 4.28
C TYR A 299 8.75 -27.31 5.68
N THR A 300 8.34 -28.48 6.15
CA THR A 300 7.61 -28.67 7.41
C THR A 300 8.38 -29.53 8.40
N ASN A 301 8.02 -29.41 9.69
CA ASN A 301 8.73 -30.05 10.81
C ASN A 301 8.71 -31.58 10.83
N ASP A 302 7.84 -32.19 10.05
CA ASP A 302 7.81 -33.63 9.75
C ASP A 302 8.87 -34.08 8.73
N GLY A 303 9.72 -33.16 8.24
CA GLY A 303 10.78 -33.47 7.27
C GLY A 303 10.32 -33.44 5.80
N GLN A 304 9.03 -33.21 5.55
CA GLN A 304 8.46 -33.22 4.22
C GLN A 304 8.56 -31.85 3.55
N LYS A 305 8.54 -31.84 2.20
CA LYS A 305 8.22 -30.64 1.43
C LYS A 305 6.80 -30.71 0.91
N TYR A 306 6.11 -29.57 0.91
CA TYR A 306 4.73 -29.44 0.50
C TYR A 306 4.57 -28.48 -0.69
N LEU A 307 3.83 -28.94 -1.70
CA LEU A 307 3.19 -28.09 -2.71
C LEU A 307 1.70 -27.99 -2.37
N GLY A 308 1.29 -26.86 -1.80
CA GLY A 308 -0.04 -26.71 -1.23
C GLY A 308 -0.30 -27.74 -0.13
N THR A 309 -1.25 -28.64 -0.36
CA THR A 309 -1.60 -29.73 0.56
C THR A 309 -0.86 -31.04 0.26
N THR A 310 -0.09 -31.11 -0.82
CA THR A 310 0.57 -32.34 -1.28
C THR A 310 1.95 -32.48 -0.66
N ALA A 311 2.17 -33.53 0.15
CA ALA A 311 3.42 -33.83 0.83
C ALA A 311 4.34 -34.73 -0.01
N SER A 312 5.66 -34.54 0.11
CA SER A 312 6.67 -35.46 -0.44
C SER A 312 7.93 -35.49 0.42
N ALA A 313 8.66 -36.61 0.39
CA ALA A 313 9.93 -36.77 1.10
C ALA A 313 10.97 -35.73 0.66
N TYR A 314 11.70 -35.19 1.64
CA TYR A 314 12.69 -34.16 1.38
C TYR A 314 13.90 -34.20 2.33
N ALA A 315 13.70 -33.98 3.62
CA ALA A 315 14.79 -33.62 4.53
C ALA A 315 14.56 -34.14 5.97
N ALA A 316 15.44 -33.75 6.89
CA ALA A 316 15.35 -34.16 8.29
C ALA A 316 14.11 -33.57 8.99
N THR A 317 13.61 -34.23 10.04
CA THR A 317 12.62 -33.60 10.92
C THR A 317 13.27 -32.45 11.72
N TRP A 318 12.47 -31.51 12.22
CA TRP A 318 12.93 -30.42 13.06
C TRP A 318 11.93 -30.10 14.17
N THR A 319 12.38 -29.46 15.24
CA THR A 319 11.59 -29.24 16.45
C THR A 319 11.95 -27.92 17.13
N THR A 320 11.44 -27.69 18.34
CA THR A 320 11.77 -26.54 19.17
C THR A 320 13.30 -26.38 19.30
N ASN A 321 13.77 -25.14 19.21
CA ASN A 321 15.16 -24.69 19.18
C ASN A 321 15.93 -24.94 17.86
N ASP A 322 15.36 -25.64 16.89
CA ASP A 322 15.93 -25.64 15.54
C ASP A 322 15.67 -24.31 14.83
N VAL A 323 16.63 -23.89 14.01
CA VAL A 323 16.49 -22.76 13.09
C VAL A 323 16.52 -23.27 11.66
N ILE A 324 15.47 -22.91 10.92
CA ILE A 324 15.32 -23.24 9.51
C ILE A 324 15.61 -21.99 8.69
N SER A 325 16.68 -22.05 7.91
CA SER A 325 17.00 -21.01 6.94
C SER A 325 16.29 -21.29 5.63
N VAL A 326 15.77 -20.24 4.99
CA VAL A 326 15.15 -20.32 3.68
C VAL A 326 15.99 -19.56 2.67
N LEU A 327 16.30 -20.23 1.56
CA LEU A 327 17.16 -19.72 0.51
C LEU A 327 16.36 -19.70 -0.79
N PHE A 328 15.90 -18.52 -1.19
CA PHE A 328 15.19 -18.32 -2.45
C PHE A 328 16.12 -17.66 -3.46
N ASP A 329 16.47 -18.38 -4.52
CA ASP A 329 17.28 -17.89 -5.63
C ASP A 329 16.35 -17.61 -6.81
N ALA A 330 16.00 -16.34 -7.02
CA ALA A 330 15.09 -15.92 -8.07
C ALA A 330 15.73 -16.02 -9.46
N ASP A 331 17.06 -15.86 -9.55
CA ASP A 331 17.80 -15.97 -10.81
C ASP A 331 17.79 -17.41 -11.34
N ALA A 332 17.94 -18.39 -10.44
CA ALA A 332 17.87 -19.82 -10.77
C ALA A 332 16.45 -20.40 -10.67
N GLY A 333 15.48 -19.66 -10.12
CA GLY A 333 14.13 -20.13 -9.83
C GLY A 333 14.10 -21.31 -8.85
N THR A 334 14.90 -21.27 -7.78
CA THR A 334 15.01 -22.38 -6.81
C THR A 334 14.67 -21.95 -5.38
N LEU A 335 14.17 -22.92 -4.60
CA LEU A 335 13.96 -22.80 -3.15
C LEU A 335 14.68 -23.94 -2.44
N ALA A 336 15.59 -23.58 -1.54
CA ALA A 336 16.36 -24.50 -0.71
C ALA A 336 16.19 -24.15 0.77
N PHE A 337 16.52 -25.11 1.63
CA PHE A 337 16.40 -24.96 3.08
C PHE A 337 17.65 -25.46 3.79
N TRP A 338 18.04 -24.79 4.87
CA TRP A 338 19.03 -25.30 5.81
C TRP A 338 18.39 -25.57 7.16
N LYS A 339 18.93 -26.55 7.88
CA LYS A 339 18.62 -26.81 9.29
C LYS A 339 19.89 -26.54 10.09
N ASN A 340 19.83 -25.60 11.03
CA ASN A 340 20.95 -25.23 11.89
C ASN A 340 22.26 -25.00 11.11
N GLY A 341 22.19 -24.21 10.05
CA GLY A 341 23.33 -23.91 9.17
C GLY A 341 23.75 -25.02 8.20
N THR A 342 23.10 -26.18 8.22
CA THR A 342 23.43 -27.31 7.34
C THR A 342 22.41 -27.48 6.22
N SER A 343 22.88 -27.53 4.97
CA SER A 343 22.03 -27.69 3.78
C SER A 343 21.18 -28.95 3.81
N GLN A 344 19.90 -28.80 3.43
CA GLN A 344 18.96 -29.91 3.21
C GLN A 344 18.74 -30.20 1.71
N GLY A 345 19.51 -29.57 0.83
CA GLY A 345 19.36 -29.65 -0.62
C GLY A 345 18.36 -28.64 -1.19
N THR A 346 18.06 -28.78 -2.48
CA THR A 346 17.06 -27.95 -3.18
C THR A 346 15.70 -28.61 -3.11
N ALA A 347 14.70 -27.93 -2.55
CA ALA A 347 13.35 -28.46 -2.40
C ALA A 347 12.52 -28.30 -3.68
N PHE A 348 12.60 -27.13 -4.32
CA PHE A 348 11.81 -26.77 -5.50
C PHE A 348 12.67 -26.04 -6.54
N THR A 349 12.30 -26.20 -7.81
CA THR A 349 12.92 -25.58 -8.98
C THR A 349 11.83 -25.05 -9.92
N GLY A 350 12.20 -24.21 -10.90
CA GLY A 350 11.25 -23.67 -11.88
C GLY A 350 10.27 -22.65 -11.29
N LEU A 351 10.66 -21.98 -10.20
CA LEU A 351 9.83 -20.97 -9.57
C LEU A 351 9.91 -19.66 -10.37
N THR A 352 8.81 -19.30 -11.03
CA THR A 352 8.65 -18.06 -11.79
C THR A 352 7.53 -17.20 -11.22
N GLY A 353 7.54 -15.89 -11.47
CA GLY A 353 6.48 -14.97 -11.05
C GLY A 353 6.72 -14.35 -9.68
N THR A 354 5.66 -13.81 -9.07
CA THR A 354 5.72 -13.10 -7.78
C THR A 354 5.51 -14.06 -6.62
N TRP A 355 6.39 -13.96 -5.62
CA TRP A 355 6.41 -14.82 -4.44
C TRP A 355 6.49 -14.00 -3.17
N TYR A 356 5.99 -14.54 -2.08
CA TYR A 356 6.06 -13.95 -0.75
C TYR A 356 6.64 -14.95 0.24
N PRO A 357 7.46 -14.52 1.22
CA PRO A 357 7.83 -15.39 2.31
C PRO A 357 6.58 -15.83 3.08
N LEU A 358 6.52 -17.11 3.43
CA LEU A 358 5.38 -17.76 4.04
C LEU A 358 5.78 -18.40 5.37
N PHE A 359 4.88 -18.27 6.34
CA PHE A 359 4.87 -19.05 7.58
C PHE A 359 3.50 -19.71 7.74
N ARG A 360 3.49 -21.01 8.09
CA ARG A 360 2.27 -21.80 8.31
C ARG A 360 2.32 -22.54 9.66
N ILE A 361 1.16 -22.61 10.34
CA ILE A 361 0.91 -23.43 11.53
C ILE A 361 -0.24 -24.41 11.29
N ALA A 362 -0.26 -25.52 12.05
CA ALA A 362 -1.27 -26.57 11.95
C ALA A 362 -1.72 -27.12 13.31
N GLY A 363 -2.94 -26.75 13.71
CA GLY A 363 -3.84 -27.52 14.61
C GLY A 363 -3.45 -27.66 16.08
N THR A 364 -2.21 -27.39 16.46
CA THR A 364 -1.70 -27.56 17.83
C THR A 364 -0.70 -26.46 18.15
N SER A 365 -0.64 -26.08 19.42
CA SER A 365 0.12 -24.92 19.91
C SER A 365 1.59 -24.96 19.48
N ILE A 366 1.98 -24.00 18.62
CA ILE A 366 3.36 -23.75 18.21
C ILE A 366 3.59 -22.24 18.12
N ALA A 367 4.76 -21.79 18.58
CA ALA A 367 5.22 -20.42 18.42
C ALA A 367 6.57 -20.41 17.69
N GLY A 368 6.74 -19.43 16.80
CA GLY A 368 7.96 -19.29 16.03
C GLY A 368 8.25 -17.85 15.67
N TRP A 369 9.54 -17.55 15.58
CA TRP A 369 10.06 -16.25 15.21
C TRP A 369 10.63 -16.28 13.81
N ILE A 370 10.27 -15.29 13.01
CA ILE A 370 10.84 -15.10 11.68
C ILE A 370 11.81 -13.91 11.71
N ASN A 371 12.97 -14.08 11.07
CA ASN A 371 13.94 -13.03 10.88
C ASN A 371 14.18 -12.82 9.39
N PHE A 372 13.76 -11.66 8.87
CA PHE A 372 14.01 -11.25 7.48
C PHE A 372 15.33 -10.48 7.30
N GLY A 373 16.10 -10.34 8.38
CA GLY A 373 17.39 -9.67 8.44
C GLY A 373 17.39 -8.35 9.18
N GLN A 374 16.25 -7.91 9.74
CA GLN A 374 16.23 -6.75 10.65
C GLN A 374 16.91 -7.02 12.00
N ARG A 375 17.23 -8.29 12.27
CA ARG A 375 18.04 -8.76 13.40
C ARG A 375 19.22 -9.56 12.86
N PRO A 376 20.33 -9.70 13.61
CA PRO A 376 21.41 -10.58 13.23
C PRO A 376 20.89 -11.99 12.91
N PHE A 377 21.29 -12.54 11.75
CA PHE A 377 20.99 -13.93 11.43
C PHE A 377 21.77 -14.86 12.37
N THR A 378 21.13 -15.96 12.76
CA THR A 378 21.77 -17.00 13.59
C THR A 378 22.83 -17.73 12.77
N TYR A 379 22.53 -18.01 11.50
CA TYR A 379 23.44 -18.64 10.57
C TYR A 379 23.76 -17.67 9.44
N THR A 380 25.05 -17.47 9.19
CA THR A 380 25.50 -16.61 8.09
C THR A 380 25.09 -17.23 6.76
N PRO A 381 24.33 -16.52 5.90
CA PRO A 381 23.93 -17.05 4.62
C PRO A 381 25.14 -17.23 3.68
N THR A 382 25.00 -18.09 2.67
CA THR A 382 25.99 -18.24 1.60
C THR A 382 26.16 -16.92 0.82
N THR A 383 27.29 -16.77 0.14
CA THR A 383 27.60 -15.57 -0.64
C THR A 383 26.48 -15.21 -1.63
N GLY A 384 26.06 -13.94 -1.61
CA GLY A 384 25.10 -13.36 -2.56
C GLY A 384 23.66 -13.29 -2.06
N PHE A 385 23.31 -13.99 -0.98
CA PHE A 385 21.98 -13.92 -0.37
C PHE A 385 21.81 -12.65 0.46
N LYS A 386 20.67 -11.97 0.29
CA LYS A 386 20.35 -10.68 0.92
C LYS A 386 19.17 -10.80 1.88
N ALA A 387 19.18 -9.94 2.90
CA ALA A 387 18.02 -9.65 3.75
C ALA A 387 16.89 -9.00 2.93
N LEU A 388 15.64 -9.21 3.35
CA LEU A 388 14.47 -8.65 2.67
C LEU A 388 14.10 -7.29 3.27
N CYS A 389 14.67 -6.23 2.69
CA CYS A 389 14.48 -4.84 3.09
C CYS A 389 14.56 -3.88 1.89
N THR A 390 14.04 -2.66 2.05
CA THR A 390 13.95 -1.69 0.95
C THR A 390 15.29 -1.28 0.38
N ALA A 391 16.37 -1.27 1.18
CA ALA A 391 17.72 -1.03 0.67
C ALA A 391 18.19 -2.09 -0.34
N ASN A 392 17.72 -3.34 -0.21
CA ASN A 392 18.07 -4.44 -1.09
C ASN A 392 17.13 -4.60 -2.30
N LEU A 393 15.95 -3.96 -2.28
CA LEU A 393 15.02 -3.98 -3.41
C LEU A 393 15.59 -3.24 -4.62
N PRO A 394 15.30 -3.67 -5.87
CA PRO A 394 15.67 -2.91 -7.05
C PRO A 394 15.03 -1.51 -7.04
N ASP A 395 15.70 -0.54 -7.63
CA ASP A 395 15.12 0.79 -7.85
C ASP A 395 13.95 0.68 -8.85
N PRO A 396 12.78 1.28 -8.57
CA PRO A 396 11.70 1.34 -9.54
C PRO A 396 12.10 2.24 -10.72
N ALA A 397 11.67 1.88 -11.92
CA ALA A 397 11.92 2.66 -13.13
C ALA A 397 11.33 4.08 -13.04
N ILE A 398 10.17 4.22 -12.38
CA ILE A 398 9.54 5.50 -12.07
C ILE A 398 9.63 5.74 -10.57
N LYS A 399 10.54 6.65 -10.15
CA LYS A 399 10.72 7.02 -8.74
C LYS A 399 9.67 8.03 -8.25
N LYS A 400 9.13 8.83 -9.17
CA LYS A 400 8.19 9.93 -8.88
C LYS A 400 6.93 9.82 -9.76
N PRO A 401 5.96 8.97 -9.38
CA PRO A 401 4.78 8.67 -10.20
C PRO A 401 3.99 9.89 -10.69
N ASN A 402 3.92 10.96 -9.89
CA ASN A 402 3.19 12.18 -10.25
C ASN A 402 3.76 12.94 -11.46
N GLN A 403 4.91 12.53 -12.02
CA GLN A 403 5.45 13.02 -13.29
C GLN A 403 4.90 12.25 -14.52
N HIS A 404 4.14 11.18 -14.30
CA HIS A 404 3.56 10.32 -15.34
C HIS A 404 2.04 10.13 -15.16
N PHE A 405 1.55 10.13 -13.93
CA PHE A 405 0.13 10.06 -13.60
C PHE A 405 -0.16 10.80 -12.29
N ASP A 406 -1.19 11.64 -12.25
CA ASP A 406 -1.71 12.19 -10.99
C ASP A 406 -3.21 12.45 -11.07
N VAL A 407 -3.82 12.62 -9.90
CA VAL A 407 -5.22 12.98 -9.71
C VAL A 407 -5.29 14.37 -9.12
N LYS A 408 -6.12 15.25 -9.69
CA LYS A 408 -6.34 16.61 -9.19
C LYS A 408 -7.79 16.85 -8.82
N LEU A 409 -7.98 17.71 -7.82
CA LEU A 409 -9.28 18.25 -7.43
C LEU A 409 -9.30 19.73 -7.71
N ASP A 410 -10.45 20.20 -8.17
CA ASP A 410 -10.73 21.62 -8.33
C ASP A 410 -12.25 21.83 -8.40
N THR A 411 -12.69 23.05 -8.62
CA THR A 411 -14.09 23.45 -8.69
C THR A 411 -14.44 24.01 -10.07
N GLY A 412 -15.62 23.62 -10.54
CA GLY A 412 -16.25 24.12 -11.75
C GLY A 412 -15.31 24.12 -12.94
N ALA A 413 -15.19 25.29 -13.57
CA ALA A 413 -14.41 25.48 -14.78
C ALA A 413 -12.90 25.27 -14.63
N ASN A 414 -12.38 25.44 -13.42
CA ASN A 414 -10.94 25.45 -13.18
C ASN A 414 -10.33 24.05 -13.33
N ILE A 415 -11.13 22.98 -13.18
CA ILE A 415 -10.62 21.60 -13.22
C ILE A 415 -9.88 21.28 -14.51
N LYS A 416 -10.31 21.84 -15.66
CA LYS A 416 -9.63 21.62 -16.94
C LYS A 416 -8.23 22.21 -16.92
N ALA A 417 -8.12 23.50 -16.57
CA ALA A 417 -6.82 24.17 -16.50
C ALA A 417 -5.88 23.48 -15.49
N THR A 418 -6.42 23.06 -14.34
CA THR A 418 -5.66 22.34 -13.31
C THR A 418 -5.18 20.97 -13.79
N ALA A 419 -5.98 20.23 -14.56
CA ALA A 419 -5.61 18.95 -15.14
C ALA A 419 -4.54 19.09 -16.23
N GLU A 420 -4.70 20.05 -17.14
CA GLU A 420 -3.71 20.33 -18.20
C GLU A 420 -2.38 20.84 -17.65
N ALA A 421 -2.41 21.57 -16.52
CA ALA A 421 -1.21 22.04 -15.84
C ALA A 421 -0.36 20.92 -15.22
N VAL A 422 -0.94 19.73 -14.97
CA VAL A 422 -0.20 18.59 -14.40
C VAL A 422 0.99 18.21 -15.30
N PHE A 423 0.77 18.22 -16.61
CA PHE A 423 1.79 17.93 -17.61
C PHE A 423 1.86 19.04 -18.66
N SER A 424 2.05 20.28 -18.19
CA SER A 424 2.13 21.45 -19.06
C SER A 424 3.11 21.24 -20.22
N GLY A 425 2.63 21.46 -21.44
CA GLY A 425 3.40 21.30 -22.68
C GLY A 425 3.61 19.84 -23.13
N ALA A 426 3.07 18.84 -22.42
CA ALA A 426 3.11 17.45 -22.84
C ALA A 426 1.76 16.97 -23.39
N ALA A 427 1.79 15.85 -24.10
CA ALA A 427 0.60 15.11 -24.48
C ALA A 427 0.01 14.37 -23.27
N PHE A 428 -1.31 14.24 -23.20
CA PHE A 428 -1.99 13.57 -22.08
C PHE A 428 -3.37 13.02 -22.47
N LEU A 429 -3.91 12.21 -21.58
CA LEU A 429 -5.32 11.87 -21.44
C LEU A 429 -5.79 12.36 -20.07
N GLU A 430 -6.91 13.08 -20.01
CA GLU A 430 -7.58 13.49 -18.79
C GLU A 430 -8.99 12.90 -18.72
N TRP A 431 -9.35 12.36 -17.56
CA TRP A 431 -10.68 11.86 -17.23
C TRP A 431 -11.30 12.76 -16.17
N ILE A 432 -12.24 13.60 -16.57
CA ILE A 432 -12.87 14.60 -15.72
C ILE A 432 -14.27 14.16 -15.30
N LYS A 433 -14.59 14.33 -14.02
CA LYS A 433 -15.93 14.14 -13.47
C LYS A 433 -16.32 15.29 -12.56
N ASP A 434 -17.49 15.88 -12.81
CA ASP A 434 -18.18 16.69 -11.80
C ASP A 434 -18.69 15.75 -10.71
N ARG A 435 -18.24 15.97 -9.48
CA ARG A 435 -18.52 15.11 -8.34
C ARG A 435 -19.70 15.61 -7.51
N ALA A 436 -20.18 16.84 -7.78
CA ALA A 436 -21.28 17.48 -7.05
C ALA A 436 -22.59 17.51 -7.85
N ASN A 437 -22.53 17.35 -9.18
CA ASN A 437 -23.71 17.32 -10.05
C ASN A 437 -23.78 16.04 -10.89
N ALA A 438 -25.01 15.62 -11.21
CA ALA A 438 -25.26 14.43 -12.02
C ALA A 438 -24.99 14.70 -13.51
N THR A 439 -23.72 14.82 -13.89
CA THR A 439 -23.26 15.06 -15.27
C THR A 439 -22.36 13.94 -15.77
N ASN A 440 -22.28 13.83 -17.09
CA ASN A 440 -21.46 12.82 -17.76
C ASN A 440 -19.97 13.03 -17.50
N TRP A 441 -19.23 11.92 -17.55
CA TRP A 441 -17.78 11.95 -17.60
C TRP A 441 -17.27 12.63 -18.87
N GLN A 442 -16.06 13.19 -18.81
CA GLN A 442 -15.43 13.80 -19.97
C GLN A 442 -13.99 13.32 -20.12
N GLN A 443 -13.74 12.53 -21.17
CA GLN A 443 -12.43 12.07 -21.57
C GLN A 443 -11.88 12.91 -22.72
N VAL A 444 -10.84 13.70 -22.42
CA VAL A 444 -10.11 14.54 -23.38
C VAL A 444 -8.70 14.00 -23.53
N ASP A 445 -8.17 13.96 -24.74
CA ASP A 445 -6.75 13.68 -24.96
C ASP A 445 -6.18 14.55 -26.07
N THR A 446 -4.87 14.74 -26.03
CA THR A 446 -4.17 15.62 -26.97
C THR A 446 -4.07 15.04 -28.38
N VAL A 447 -4.33 13.74 -28.59
CA VAL A 447 -4.30 13.12 -29.94
C VAL A 447 -5.54 13.54 -30.74
N ARG A 448 -6.69 13.65 -30.07
CA ARG A 448 -7.96 14.11 -30.67
C ARG A 448 -8.16 15.62 -30.54
N GLY A 449 -7.34 16.29 -29.73
CA GLY A 449 -7.40 17.73 -29.45
C GLY A 449 -8.10 18.03 -28.12
N THR A 450 -7.88 19.23 -27.59
CA THR A 450 -8.26 19.60 -26.22
C THR A 450 -9.74 19.94 -26.03
N SER A 451 -10.51 20.07 -27.12
CA SER A 451 -11.95 20.34 -27.10
C SER A 451 -12.83 19.10 -27.32
N ALA A 452 -12.26 18.02 -27.88
CA ALA A 452 -12.99 16.81 -28.21
C ALA A 452 -13.18 15.93 -26.96
N VAL A 453 -14.41 15.49 -26.73
CA VAL A 453 -14.79 14.72 -25.54
C VAL A 453 -15.50 13.43 -25.93
N LEU A 454 -15.13 12.36 -25.24
CA LEU A 454 -15.96 11.17 -25.12
C LEU A 454 -16.50 11.07 -23.68
N GLN A 455 -17.62 10.38 -23.52
CA GLN A 455 -18.30 10.26 -22.23
C GLN A 455 -18.40 8.78 -21.84
N SER A 456 -17.65 8.36 -20.82
CA SER A 456 -17.51 6.94 -20.44
C SER A 456 -18.80 6.27 -19.97
N ASN A 457 -19.81 7.04 -19.60
CA ASN A 457 -21.10 6.54 -19.13
C ASN A 457 -22.20 6.56 -20.21
N THR A 458 -21.85 6.77 -21.48
CA THR A 458 -22.81 6.82 -22.60
C THR A 458 -22.30 6.07 -23.84
N THR A 459 -23.19 5.83 -24.80
CA THR A 459 -22.85 5.32 -26.14
C THR A 459 -22.53 6.43 -27.13
N ASN A 460 -22.71 7.70 -26.74
CA ASN A 460 -22.63 8.85 -27.65
C ASN A 460 -21.30 8.88 -28.41
N ALA A 461 -21.37 9.47 -29.60
CA ALA A 461 -20.19 9.82 -30.38
C ALA A 461 -19.42 10.97 -29.70
N GLU A 462 -18.27 11.31 -30.27
CA GLU A 462 -17.45 12.44 -29.84
C GLU A 462 -18.27 13.74 -29.83
N THR A 463 -18.13 14.50 -28.75
CA THR A 463 -18.81 15.77 -28.52
C THR A 463 -17.79 16.84 -28.14
N THR A 464 -18.27 18.03 -27.76
CA THR A 464 -17.42 19.13 -27.29
C THR A 464 -17.40 19.18 -25.77
N PHE A 465 -16.24 19.53 -25.20
CA PHE A 465 -16.07 19.75 -23.77
C PHE A 465 -17.10 20.74 -23.21
N SER A 466 -17.77 20.32 -22.15
CA SER A 466 -18.66 21.17 -21.36
C SER A 466 -18.06 21.40 -19.98
N THR A 467 -17.97 22.66 -19.59
CA THR A 467 -17.38 23.05 -18.31
C THR A 467 -18.21 22.49 -17.13
N PRO A 468 -17.61 21.73 -16.20
CA PRO A 468 -18.27 21.35 -14.96
C PRO A 468 -18.68 22.57 -14.14
N SER A 469 -19.77 22.48 -13.37
CA SER A 469 -20.23 23.57 -12.50
C SER A 469 -19.90 23.33 -11.02
N GLY A 470 -19.67 22.07 -10.63
CA GLY A 470 -19.43 21.66 -9.25
C GLY A 470 -17.98 21.31 -8.93
N SER A 471 -17.75 20.88 -7.68
CA SER A 471 -16.48 20.24 -7.30
C SER A 471 -16.19 19.08 -8.24
N SER A 472 -14.96 18.98 -8.72
CA SER A 472 -14.59 18.05 -9.79
C SER A 472 -13.29 17.33 -9.49
N VAL A 473 -13.10 16.19 -10.16
CA VAL A 473 -11.87 15.40 -10.12
C VAL A 473 -11.38 15.13 -11.53
N ALA A 474 -10.07 15.13 -11.72
CA ALA A 474 -9.41 14.77 -12.97
C ALA A 474 -8.30 13.75 -12.70
N ALA A 475 -8.35 12.60 -13.37
CA ALA A 475 -7.22 11.67 -13.46
C ALA A 475 -6.49 11.92 -14.77
N VAL A 476 -5.17 12.16 -14.72
CA VAL A 476 -4.38 12.59 -15.88
C VAL A 476 -3.22 11.64 -16.12
N TRP A 477 -3.13 11.06 -17.31
CA TRP A 477 -2.02 10.21 -17.76
C TRP A 477 -1.18 10.95 -18.80
N LYS A 478 0.13 10.98 -18.62
CA LYS A 478 1.08 11.59 -19.56
C LYS A 478 1.33 10.65 -20.76
N ALA A 479 0.98 11.10 -21.96
CA ALA A 479 1.24 10.40 -23.22
C ALA A 479 2.64 10.71 -23.78
N GLY A 480 2.99 10.11 -24.92
CA GLY A 480 4.35 10.12 -25.48
C GLY A 480 4.80 11.41 -26.17
N GLY A 481 3.85 12.29 -26.53
CA GLY A 481 4.10 13.50 -27.31
C GLY A 481 3.09 13.70 -28.44
N ALA A 482 3.46 14.45 -29.47
CA ALA A 482 2.63 14.58 -30.67
C ALA A 482 2.36 13.19 -31.29
N ALA A 483 1.13 12.96 -31.75
CA ALA A 483 0.76 11.68 -32.35
C ALA A 483 1.52 11.46 -33.66
N ALA A 484 1.94 10.22 -33.90
CA ALA A 484 2.65 9.83 -35.11
C ALA A 484 2.05 8.56 -35.73
N ALA A 485 2.23 8.40 -37.04
CA ALA A 485 1.76 7.21 -37.75
C ALA A 485 2.48 5.95 -37.26
N ASN A 486 1.72 4.87 -37.05
CA ASN A 486 2.21 3.55 -36.72
C ASN A 486 1.61 2.51 -37.68
N THR A 487 2.49 1.79 -38.36
CA THR A 487 2.16 0.78 -39.38
C THR A 487 2.48 -0.66 -38.93
N SER A 488 2.62 -0.87 -37.62
CA SER A 488 2.88 -2.22 -37.07
C SER A 488 1.65 -3.14 -37.17
N GLY A 489 0.45 -2.55 -37.19
CA GLY A 489 -0.81 -3.26 -37.36
C GLY A 489 -1.24 -3.36 -38.83
N SER A 490 -2.27 -4.16 -39.10
CA SER A 490 -2.86 -4.28 -40.43
C SER A 490 -3.72 -3.07 -40.82
N THR A 491 -4.07 -2.20 -39.85
CA THR A 491 -4.58 -0.85 -40.10
C THR A 491 -3.59 0.19 -39.56
N THR A 492 -3.40 1.28 -40.30
CA THR A 492 -2.53 2.38 -39.87
C THR A 492 -3.19 3.14 -38.72
N ALA A 493 -2.47 3.30 -37.61
CA ALA A 493 -2.92 4.05 -36.45
C ALA A 493 -2.12 5.34 -36.28
N GLN A 494 -2.68 6.33 -35.57
CA GLN A 494 -1.90 7.43 -34.99
C GLN A 494 -1.71 7.17 -33.50
N VAL A 495 -0.48 7.18 -33.01
CA VAL A 495 -0.15 6.80 -31.63
C VAL A 495 0.64 7.88 -30.89
N SER A 496 0.42 8.00 -29.58
CA SER A 496 1.25 8.80 -28.67
C SER A 496 1.70 7.94 -27.47
N PRO A 497 2.71 7.07 -27.64
CA PRO A 497 3.12 6.12 -26.62
C PRO A 497 4.14 6.71 -25.64
N ASN A 498 3.81 6.73 -24.37
CA ASN A 498 4.75 6.88 -23.27
C ASN A 498 5.22 5.48 -22.82
N THR A 499 6.27 4.98 -23.45
CA THR A 499 6.81 3.64 -23.15
C THR A 499 7.37 3.52 -21.74
N SER A 500 7.79 4.64 -21.12
CA SER A 500 8.32 4.64 -19.75
C SER A 500 7.24 4.38 -18.70
N SER A 501 6.02 4.87 -18.91
CA SER A 501 4.88 4.65 -18.00
C SER A 501 3.86 3.63 -18.52
N GLY A 502 4.16 2.98 -19.64
CA GLY A 502 3.29 1.97 -20.24
C GLY A 502 1.94 2.51 -20.72
N PHE A 503 1.83 3.78 -21.14
CA PHE A 503 0.56 4.37 -21.57
C PHE A 503 0.61 4.84 -23.02
N SER A 504 -0.43 4.54 -23.81
CA SER A 504 -0.55 5.02 -25.19
C SER A 504 -1.98 5.38 -25.54
N VAL A 505 -2.14 6.47 -26.29
CA VAL A 505 -3.38 6.81 -27.00
C VAL A 505 -3.18 6.43 -28.47
N ALA A 506 -4.07 5.62 -29.01
CA ALA A 506 -4.07 5.24 -30.43
C ALA A 506 -5.41 5.60 -31.09
N THR A 507 -5.38 6.16 -32.30
CA THR A 507 -6.59 6.33 -33.12
C THR A 507 -6.46 5.56 -34.43
N TYR A 508 -7.57 5.02 -34.92
CA TYR A 508 -7.60 4.20 -36.13
C TYR A 508 -8.98 4.24 -36.79
N THR A 509 -9.03 3.81 -38.05
CA THR A 509 -10.29 3.61 -38.80
C THR A 509 -10.66 2.13 -38.80
N GLY A 510 -11.91 1.83 -38.45
CA GLY A 510 -12.42 0.49 -38.45
C GLY A 510 -12.57 -0.08 -39.86
N THR A 511 -12.39 -1.39 -39.98
CA THR A 511 -12.31 -2.13 -41.25
C THR A 511 -13.50 -3.07 -41.46
N GLY A 512 -14.28 -3.37 -40.41
CA GLY A 512 -15.36 -4.36 -40.43
C GLY A 512 -14.89 -5.83 -40.51
N ALA A 513 -13.58 -6.08 -40.58
CA ALA A 513 -12.96 -7.40 -40.66
C ALA A 513 -11.83 -7.53 -39.64
N ASN A 514 -11.41 -8.76 -39.32
CA ASN A 514 -10.32 -8.98 -38.36
C ASN A 514 -9.08 -8.16 -38.74
N ALA A 515 -8.56 -7.38 -37.80
CA ALA A 515 -7.43 -6.48 -38.00
C ALA A 515 -6.57 -6.35 -36.74
N THR A 516 -5.42 -5.69 -36.86
CA THR A 516 -4.54 -5.33 -35.75
C THR A 516 -4.23 -3.85 -35.76
N VAL A 517 -4.13 -3.24 -34.58
CA VAL A 517 -3.85 -1.82 -34.39
C VAL A 517 -2.53 -1.68 -33.63
N GLY A 518 -1.61 -0.88 -34.17
CA GLY A 518 -0.36 -0.56 -33.49
C GLY A 518 -0.57 0.34 -32.28
N HIS A 519 0.05 0.02 -31.14
CA HIS A 519 -0.02 0.85 -29.92
C HIS A 519 1.32 1.47 -29.50
N GLY A 520 2.45 0.98 -30.04
CA GLY A 520 3.77 1.61 -29.87
C GLY A 520 4.42 1.48 -28.49
N LEU A 521 3.96 0.59 -27.62
CA LEU A 521 4.48 0.48 -26.23
C LEU A 521 5.77 -0.35 -26.12
N GLY A 522 6.06 -1.24 -27.08
CA GLY A 522 7.19 -2.18 -26.99
C GLY A 522 6.98 -3.33 -25.99
N VAL A 523 5.87 -3.32 -25.27
CA VAL A 523 5.41 -4.36 -24.34
C VAL A 523 3.90 -4.53 -24.48
N ALA A 524 3.39 -5.72 -24.17
CA ALA A 524 1.96 -6.01 -24.32
C ALA A 524 1.12 -5.24 -23.29
N PRO A 525 0.12 -4.43 -23.71
CA PRO A 525 -0.82 -3.82 -22.79
C PRO A 525 -1.69 -4.88 -22.11
N LYS A 526 -1.96 -4.68 -20.81
CA LYS A 526 -2.84 -5.54 -20.01
C LYS A 526 -4.26 -4.99 -19.87
N LEU A 527 -4.47 -3.73 -20.22
CA LEU A 527 -5.77 -3.08 -20.32
C LEU A 527 -5.83 -2.29 -21.63
N VAL A 528 -6.88 -2.50 -22.43
CA VAL A 528 -7.17 -1.70 -23.62
C VAL A 528 -8.63 -1.28 -23.56
N ILE A 529 -8.88 0.04 -23.68
CA ILE A 529 -10.22 0.62 -23.68
C ILE A 529 -10.46 1.26 -25.05
N VAL A 530 -11.47 0.80 -25.78
CA VAL A 530 -11.81 1.26 -27.14
C VAL A 530 -13.17 1.93 -27.16
N LYS A 531 -13.28 3.05 -27.88
CA LYS A 531 -14.56 3.71 -28.16
C LYS A 531 -14.63 4.25 -29.58
N SER A 532 -15.76 4.03 -30.24
CA SER A 532 -16.10 4.71 -31.49
C SER A 532 -16.32 6.20 -31.25
N ARG A 533 -15.66 7.02 -32.07
CA ARG A 533 -15.70 8.48 -32.06
C ARG A 533 -16.83 9.03 -32.92
N THR A 534 -17.25 8.29 -33.94
CA THR A 534 -18.21 8.76 -34.94
C THR A 534 -19.57 8.07 -34.87
N ASP A 535 -19.68 6.96 -34.13
CA ASP A 535 -20.94 6.23 -33.93
C ASP A 535 -21.47 6.43 -32.51
N SER A 536 -22.75 6.81 -32.39
CA SER A 536 -23.45 7.09 -31.13
C SER A 536 -24.23 5.91 -30.53
N SER A 537 -24.17 4.74 -31.15
CA SER A 537 -24.87 3.52 -30.72
C SER A 537 -23.97 2.49 -30.03
N ASN A 538 -22.65 2.65 -30.16
CA ASN A 538 -21.68 1.66 -29.72
C ASN A 538 -21.16 1.93 -28.30
N ASN A 539 -21.14 0.86 -27.49
CA ASN A 539 -20.57 0.83 -26.14
C ASN A 539 -19.04 0.92 -26.15
N TRP A 540 -18.47 1.19 -24.96
CA TRP A 540 -17.03 1.22 -24.72
C TRP A 540 -16.49 -0.21 -24.50
N MET A 541 -15.67 -0.71 -25.42
CA MET A 541 -15.12 -2.06 -25.32
C MET A 541 -13.87 -2.09 -24.45
N VAL A 542 -13.80 -3.01 -23.49
CA VAL A 542 -12.66 -3.15 -22.58
C VAL A 542 -12.06 -4.56 -22.66
N TYR A 543 -10.76 -4.62 -22.98
CA TYR A 543 -9.92 -5.81 -22.83
C TYR A 543 -9.20 -5.75 -21.49
N HIS A 544 -9.14 -6.87 -20.78
CA HIS A 544 -8.35 -7.01 -19.57
C HIS A 544 -7.65 -8.37 -19.54
N ALA A 545 -6.33 -8.39 -19.34
CA ALA A 545 -5.50 -9.59 -19.48
C ALA A 545 -5.98 -10.76 -18.60
N SER A 546 -6.42 -10.48 -17.36
CA SER A 546 -6.96 -11.50 -16.44
C SER A 546 -8.22 -12.22 -16.95
N LEU A 547 -8.94 -11.68 -17.93
CA LEU A 547 -10.13 -12.32 -18.51
C LEU A 547 -9.81 -13.20 -19.72
N GLY A 548 -8.58 -13.11 -20.25
CA GLY A 548 -8.22 -13.70 -21.53
C GLY A 548 -8.85 -12.98 -22.72
N ALA A 549 -8.24 -13.12 -23.90
CA ALA A 549 -8.61 -12.36 -25.09
C ALA A 549 -9.95 -12.76 -25.74
N GLY A 550 -10.55 -13.89 -25.33
CA GLY A 550 -11.88 -14.27 -25.78
C GLY A 550 -13.01 -13.45 -25.14
N ASN A 551 -12.71 -12.69 -24.09
CA ASN A 551 -13.69 -11.98 -23.28
C ASN A 551 -13.55 -10.46 -23.40
N TYR A 552 -14.65 -9.74 -23.19
CA TYR A 552 -14.69 -8.29 -23.11
C TYR A 552 -15.59 -7.82 -21.97
N LEU A 553 -15.40 -6.56 -21.59
CA LEU A 553 -16.28 -5.81 -20.70
C LEU A 553 -16.75 -4.53 -21.38
N LEU A 554 -17.75 -3.88 -20.77
CA LEU A 554 -18.29 -2.61 -21.22
C LEU A 554 -18.07 -1.54 -20.15
N LEU A 555 -17.32 -0.46 -20.46
CA LEU A 555 -17.00 0.59 -19.47
C LEU A 555 -18.24 1.36 -19.02
N ASN A 556 -19.22 1.50 -19.91
CA ASN A 556 -20.41 2.31 -19.71
C ASN A 556 -21.60 1.54 -19.10
N LEU A 557 -21.41 0.28 -18.67
CA LEU A 557 -22.48 -0.57 -18.13
C LEU A 557 -22.01 -1.36 -16.90
N SER A 558 -22.97 -1.85 -16.13
CA SER A 558 -22.75 -2.77 -14.99
C SER A 558 -22.61 -4.24 -15.40
N ALA A 559 -22.66 -4.53 -16.71
CA ALA A 559 -22.64 -5.88 -17.26
C ALA A 559 -21.43 -6.70 -16.80
N VAL A 560 -21.63 -8.03 -16.69
CA VAL A 560 -20.55 -9.01 -16.46
C VAL A 560 -19.64 -9.14 -17.67
N SER A 561 -18.49 -9.80 -17.52
CA SER A 561 -17.67 -10.14 -18.69
C SER A 561 -18.42 -11.08 -19.62
N SER A 562 -18.28 -10.88 -20.93
CA SER A 562 -18.92 -11.72 -21.94
C SER A 562 -17.89 -12.23 -22.95
N ALA A 563 -18.10 -13.43 -23.47
CA ALA A 563 -17.25 -14.04 -24.49
C ALA A 563 -17.71 -13.62 -25.89
N ALA A 564 -16.82 -13.02 -26.68
CA ALA A 564 -17.08 -12.71 -28.07
C ALA A 564 -15.78 -12.56 -28.86
N ALA A 565 -15.48 -13.54 -29.71
CA ALA A 565 -14.33 -13.49 -30.60
C ALA A 565 -14.38 -12.29 -31.56
N THR A 566 -15.56 -11.74 -31.86
CA THR A 566 -15.72 -10.59 -32.74
C THR A 566 -15.19 -9.28 -32.14
N VAL A 567 -14.89 -9.19 -30.85
CA VAL A 567 -14.37 -7.95 -30.24
C VAL A 567 -12.84 -7.86 -30.37
N TRP A 568 -12.11 -8.86 -29.84
CA TRP A 568 -10.63 -8.89 -29.79
C TRP A 568 -10.00 -9.98 -30.67
N ASN A 569 -10.78 -10.63 -31.53
CA ASN A 569 -10.34 -11.78 -32.32
C ASN A 569 -9.75 -12.94 -31.48
N SER A 570 -10.19 -13.08 -30.23
CA SER A 570 -9.65 -14.06 -29.26
C SER A 570 -8.12 -14.08 -29.16
N THR A 571 -7.45 -12.96 -29.44
CA THR A 571 -5.99 -12.86 -29.55
C THR A 571 -5.46 -11.82 -28.57
N ALA A 572 -4.54 -12.23 -27.69
CA ALA A 572 -3.96 -11.33 -26.70
C ALA A 572 -3.06 -10.27 -27.38
N PRO A 573 -2.99 -9.03 -26.84
CA PRO A 573 -2.03 -8.04 -27.30
C PRO A 573 -0.58 -8.55 -27.24
N THR A 574 0.24 -8.06 -28.16
CA THR A 574 1.69 -8.32 -28.25
C THR A 574 2.46 -7.06 -27.89
N ALA A 575 3.79 -7.09 -28.02
CA ALA A 575 4.63 -5.91 -27.81
C ALA A 575 4.33 -4.72 -28.75
N SER A 576 3.71 -4.97 -29.92
CA SER A 576 3.51 -3.96 -30.96
C SER A 576 2.05 -3.68 -31.31
N VAL A 577 1.17 -4.67 -31.20
CA VAL A 577 -0.23 -4.58 -31.64
C VAL A 577 -1.22 -5.22 -30.67
N PHE A 578 -2.46 -4.71 -30.68
CA PHE A 578 -3.63 -5.43 -30.18
C PHE A 578 -4.56 -5.81 -31.34
N SER A 579 -5.33 -6.90 -31.17
CA SER A 579 -6.24 -7.41 -32.18
C SER A 579 -7.65 -6.88 -32.00
N ILE A 580 -8.33 -6.62 -33.11
CA ILE A 580 -9.76 -6.26 -33.17
C ILE A 580 -10.47 -7.21 -34.14
N GLY A 581 -11.65 -7.71 -33.75
CA GLY A 581 -12.50 -8.54 -34.60
C GLY A 581 -13.48 -7.70 -35.43
N SER A 582 -14.62 -8.27 -35.86
CA SER A 582 -15.63 -7.57 -36.68
C SER A 582 -16.73 -6.83 -35.90
N ALA A 583 -16.65 -6.76 -34.57
CA ALA A 583 -17.69 -6.12 -33.76
C ALA A 583 -17.74 -4.61 -33.97
N ASN A 584 -18.95 -4.05 -34.10
CA ASN A 584 -19.15 -2.62 -34.31
C ASN A 584 -18.57 -1.75 -33.18
N GLY A 585 -18.57 -2.23 -31.94
CA GLY A 585 -18.03 -1.46 -30.82
C GLY A 585 -16.51 -1.28 -30.85
N SER A 586 -15.76 -2.11 -31.58
CA SER A 586 -14.30 -2.00 -31.71
C SER A 586 -13.79 -1.78 -33.14
N ASN A 587 -14.57 -2.08 -34.18
CA ASN A 587 -14.04 -2.12 -35.55
C ASN A 587 -15.09 -2.04 -36.68
N GLN A 588 -16.15 -1.24 -36.54
CA GLN A 588 -17.11 -1.00 -37.61
C GLN A 588 -16.44 -0.35 -38.83
N ASN A 589 -16.75 -0.85 -40.03
CA ASN A 589 -16.13 -0.36 -41.26
C ASN A 589 -16.35 1.15 -41.46
N GLY A 590 -15.28 1.89 -41.72
CA GLY A 590 -15.29 3.33 -41.97
C GLY A 590 -15.47 4.22 -40.75
N MET A 591 -15.73 3.67 -39.56
CA MET A 591 -15.87 4.46 -38.33
C MET A 591 -14.51 4.78 -37.71
N SER A 592 -14.39 5.92 -37.03
CA SER A 592 -13.16 6.32 -36.34
C SER A 592 -13.20 5.88 -34.88
N TYR A 593 -12.07 5.38 -34.37
CA TYR A 593 -11.94 4.89 -33.00
C TYR A 593 -10.79 5.58 -32.26
N VAL A 594 -10.87 5.55 -30.93
CA VAL A 594 -9.74 5.76 -30.03
C VAL A 594 -9.57 4.54 -29.13
N ALA A 595 -8.32 4.19 -28.86
CA ALA A 595 -7.91 3.16 -27.91
C ALA A 595 -6.94 3.75 -26.88
N TYR A 596 -7.21 3.51 -25.60
CA TYR A 596 -6.30 3.79 -24.50
C TYR A 596 -5.67 2.47 -24.05
N CYS A 597 -4.35 2.36 -24.22
CA CYS A 597 -3.59 1.15 -23.94
C CYS A 597 -2.72 1.34 -22.70
N PHE A 598 -2.81 0.41 -21.75
CA PHE A 598 -2.02 0.42 -20.51
C PHE A 598 -1.26 -0.89 -20.33
N ALA A 599 0.06 -0.81 -20.28
CA ALA A 599 0.96 -1.85 -19.85
C ALA A 599 1.35 -1.64 -18.39
N GLU A 600 1.55 -2.73 -17.65
CA GLU A 600 2.07 -2.67 -16.29
C GLU A 600 3.53 -2.23 -16.28
N VAL A 601 3.88 -1.41 -15.29
CA VAL A 601 5.25 -1.02 -14.97
C VAL A 601 5.46 -1.24 -13.48
N ASP A 602 6.44 -2.09 -13.13
CA ASP A 602 6.73 -2.46 -11.74
C ASP A 602 6.95 -1.23 -10.86
N GLY A 603 6.25 -1.18 -9.72
CA GLY A 603 6.28 -0.06 -8.78
C GLY A 603 5.49 1.18 -9.21
N PHE A 604 4.85 1.17 -10.39
CA PHE A 604 4.06 2.30 -10.91
C PHE A 604 2.62 1.92 -11.27
N SER A 605 2.38 0.81 -11.96
CA SER A 605 1.03 0.39 -12.35
C SER A 605 0.84 -1.12 -12.18
N ARG A 606 -0.36 -1.51 -11.73
CA ARG A 606 -0.78 -2.91 -11.55
C ARG A 606 -2.16 -3.09 -12.17
N ILE A 607 -2.30 -4.06 -13.05
CA ILE A 607 -3.50 -4.41 -13.81
C ILE A 607 -3.71 -5.91 -13.60
N GLY A 608 -4.57 -6.24 -12.65
CA GLY A 608 -4.64 -7.57 -12.07
C GLY A 608 -6.06 -8.02 -11.76
N ASN A 609 -6.16 -9.07 -10.95
CA ASN A 609 -7.42 -9.57 -10.45
C ASN A 609 -7.27 -10.00 -8.98
N TYR A 610 -8.41 -10.14 -8.30
CA TYR A 610 -8.48 -10.72 -6.98
C TYR A 610 -9.84 -11.41 -6.80
N THR A 611 -9.91 -12.29 -5.81
CA THR A 611 -11.16 -12.90 -5.36
C THR A 611 -11.54 -12.27 -4.03
N GLY A 612 -12.75 -11.73 -3.93
CA GLY A 612 -13.27 -11.23 -2.66
C GLY A 612 -13.68 -12.37 -1.73
N ASN A 613 -14.02 -12.05 -0.48
CA ASN A 613 -14.32 -13.08 0.54
C ASN A 613 -15.61 -12.84 1.34
N GLY A 614 -16.37 -11.79 1.01
CA GLY A 614 -17.62 -11.43 1.68
C GLY A 614 -17.45 -10.90 3.11
N SER A 615 -16.24 -10.55 3.55
CA SER A 615 -15.93 -10.17 4.94
C SER A 615 -15.42 -8.73 5.07
N ALA A 616 -15.68 -8.08 6.21
CA ALA A 616 -15.06 -6.79 6.55
C ALA A 616 -13.53 -6.92 6.73
N ASP A 617 -13.05 -8.12 7.06
CA ASP A 617 -11.64 -8.47 6.90
C ASP A 617 -11.41 -9.04 5.49
N GLY A 618 -11.53 -8.16 4.48
CA GLY A 618 -11.57 -8.53 3.07
C GLY A 618 -10.27 -9.03 2.45
N THR A 619 -10.20 -9.19 1.13
CA THR A 619 -8.95 -9.57 0.47
C THR A 619 -7.94 -8.41 0.49
N PHE A 620 -6.67 -8.70 0.83
CA PHE A 620 -5.54 -7.80 0.60
C PHE A 620 -5.00 -8.03 -0.81
N VAL A 621 -4.82 -6.94 -1.55
CA VAL A 621 -4.32 -6.96 -2.93
C VAL A 621 -2.99 -6.23 -2.99
N TRP A 622 -1.93 -6.97 -3.32
CA TRP A 622 -0.60 -6.41 -3.52
C TRP A 622 -0.50 -5.67 -4.86
N CYS A 623 0.01 -4.45 -4.81
CA CYS A 623 0.33 -3.67 -6.01
C CYS A 623 1.84 -3.47 -6.20
N GLY A 624 2.64 -3.54 -5.13
CA GLY A 624 4.07 -3.18 -5.15
C GLY A 624 4.32 -1.67 -5.03
N PHE A 625 3.27 -0.91 -4.71
CA PHE A 625 3.30 0.54 -4.53
C PHE A 625 2.08 0.98 -3.72
N ARG A 626 2.12 2.22 -3.22
CA ARG A 626 0.94 2.89 -2.65
C ARG A 626 0.06 3.39 -3.77
N PRO A 627 -1.19 2.92 -3.95
CA PRO A 627 -2.05 3.41 -5.01
C PRO A 627 -2.44 4.88 -4.83
N ARG A 628 -2.34 5.67 -5.89
CA ARG A 628 -2.96 6.99 -6.04
C ARG A 628 -4.41 6.85 -6.49
N TRP A 629 -4.67 5.87 -7.34
CA TRP A 629 -5.94 5.65 -8.04
C TRP A 629 -6.17 4.16 -8.24
N ILE A 630 -7.41 3.70 -8.05
CA ILE A 630 -7.82 2.30 -8.18
C ILE A 630 -9.18 2.25 -8.88
N LEU A 631 -9.28 1.47 -9.95
CA LEU A 631 -10.52 1.12 -10.64
C LEU A 631 -10.78 -0.37 -10.49
N ILE A 632 -11.96 -0.73 -10.02
CA ILE A 632 -12.37 -2.12 -9.76
C ILE A 632 -13.63 -2.44 -10.55
N LYS A 633 -13.71 -3.68 -11.06
CA LYS A 633 -14.92 -4.23 -11.68
C LYS A 633 -15.13 -5.68 -11.27
N ARG A 634 -16.34 -5.98 -10.79
CA ARG A 634 -16.83 -7.36 -10.63
C ARG A 634 -17.05 -7.98 -12.00
N VAL A 635 -16.55 -9.21 -12.19
CA VAL A 635 -16.61 -9.87 -13.51
C VAL A 635 -17.51 -11.10 -13.54
N THR A 636 -17.81 -11.71 -12.38
CA THR A 636 -18.73 -12.85 -12.26
C THR A 636 -20.17 -12.48 -11.87
N GLY A 637 -20.44 -11.20 -11.63
CA GLY A 637 -21.78 -10.69 -11.33
C GLY A 637 -21.95 -9.21 -11.71
N ALA A 638 -23.20 -8.79 -11.95
CA ALA A 638 -23.49 -7.45 -12.45
C ALA A 638 -23.22 -6.40 -11.36
N SER A 639 -22.40 -5.40 -11.69
CA SER A 639 -22.05 -4.29 -10.82
C SER A 639 -21.33 -3.22 -11.63
N ASP A 640 -21.54 -1.95 -11.28
CA ASP A 640 -20.86 -0.82 -11.90
C ASP A 640 -19.35 -0.83 -11.66
N TRP A 641 -18.64 -0.07 -12.49
CA TRP A 641 -17.22 0.21 -12.29
C TRP A 641 -17.04 1.14 -11.10
N MET A 642 -16.10 0.85 -10.21
CA MET A 642 -15.90 1.61 -8.97
C MET A 642 -14.51 2.21 -8.93
N LEU A 643 -14.43 3.52 -8.74
CA LEU A 643 -13.18 4.28 -8.74
C LEU A 643 -12.94 4.97 -7.40
N LEU A 644 -11.79 4.64 -6.79
CA LEU A 644 -11.27 5.18 -5.54
C LEU A 644 -9.93 5.88 -5.80
N ASP A 645 -9.63 6.95 -5.08
CA ASP A 645 -8.32 7.61 -5.11
C ASP A 645 -7.97 8.35 -3.82
N THR A 646 -6.69 8.62 -3.64
CA THR A 646 -6.16 9.30 -2.45
C THR A 646 -6.30 10.81 -2.47
N ALA A 647 -6.79 11.41 -3.57
CA ALA A 647 -7.02 12.85 -3.66
C ALA A 647 -8.32 13.20 -2.95
N ARG A 648 -9.37 12.41 -3.23
CA ARG A 648 -10.69 12.54 -2.64
C ARG A 648 -10.75 11.92 -1.25
N SER A 649 -10.17 10.73 -1.08
CA SER A 649 -10.08 10.05 0.22
C SER A 649 -8.65 10.10 0.76
N PRO A 650 -8.24 11.20 1.42
CA PRO A 650 -6.89 11.36 1.90
C PRO A 650 -6.57 10.57 3.18
N ASN A 651 -7.47 9.70 3.64
CA ASN A 651 -7.28 8.91 4.85
C ASN A 651 -7.92 7.53 4.67
N ASN A 652 -7.41 6.55 5.41
CA ASN A 652 -8.08 5.26 5.52
C ASN A 652 -9.24 5.36 6.55
N ALA A 653 -10.36 4.66 6.35
CA ALA A 653 -10.71 3.91 5.13
C ALA A 653 -11.14 4.87 4.01
N ALA A 654 -10.69 4.63 2.78
CA ALA A 654 -11.15 5.33 1.59
C ALA A 654 -12.52 4.78 1.16
N ALA A 655 -13.50 5.67 0.99
CA ALA A 655 -14.89 5.29 0.72
C ALA A 655 -15.57 6.15 -0.35
N LEU A 656 -14.93 7.22 -0.84
CA LEU A 656 -15.54 8.11 -1.83
C LEU A 656 -15.45 7.51 -3.23
N LEU A 657 -16.62 7.23 -3.81
CA LEU A 657 -16.78 6.47 -5.04
C LEU A 657 -17.34 7.34 -6.16
N VAL A 658 -16.75 7.18 -7.33
CA VAL A 658 -17.32 7.63 -8.60
C VAL A 658 -17.31 6.47 -9.59
N TYR A 659 -18.24 6.49 -10.53
CA TYR A 659 -18.53 5.33 -11.37
C TYR A 659 -18.41 5.71 -12.85
N PRO A 660 -17.38 5.22 -13.57
CA PRO A 660 -17.21 5.50 -15.00
C PRO A 660 -18.43 5.16 -15.86
N SER A 661 -19.29 4.22 -15.39
CA SER A 661 -20.53 3.80 -16.04
C SER A 661 -21.75 4.68 -15.74
N LEU A 662 -21.67 5.62 -14.80
CA LEU A 662 -22.83 6.43 -14.37
C LEU A 662 -22.53 7.94 -14.42
N ALA A 663 -23.61 8.73 -14.56
CA ALA A 663 -23.55 10.19 -14.46
C ALA A 663 -23.65 10.69 -13.00
N ASN A 664 -23.89 9.79 -12.04
CA ASN A 664 -24.19 10.16 -10.65
C ASN A 664 -23.13 11.05 -10.01
N VAL A 665 -23.54 11.79 -8.99
CA VAL A 665 -22.64 12.49 -8.07
C VAL A 665 -21.74 11.49 -7.33
N GLU A 666 -20.71 11.99 -6.67
CA GLU A 666 -19.89 11.15 -5.78
C GLU A 666 -20.76 10.50 -4.69
N GLY A 667 -20.58 9.19 -4.52
CA GLY A 667 -21.18 8.43 -3.44
C GLY A 667 -20.21 8.23 -2.29
N ASP A 668 -20.75 8.13 -1.08
CA ASP A 668 -20.02 7.63 0.09
C ASP A 668 -20.33 6.14 0.28
N GLY A 669 -19.35 5.29 -0.02
CA GLY A 669 -19.43 3.84 0.12
C GLY A 669 -19.28 3.32 1.54
N SER A 670 -19.04 4.18 2.55
CA SER A 670 -18.76 3.75 3.93
C SER A 670 -19.94 2.98 4.54
N GLY A 671 -21.15 3.55 4.49
CA GLY A 671 -22.38 2.91 4.96
C GLY A 671 -22.81 1.70 4.14
N ALA A 672 -22.34 1.60 2.88
CA ALA A 672 -22.62 0.48 1.99
C ALA A 672 -21.64 -0.69 2.15
N GLY A 673 -20.60 -0.58 3.00
CA GLY A 673 -19.56 -1.61 3.14
C GLY A 673 -18.64 -1.70 1.92
N GLN A 674 -18.39 -0.57 1.26
CA GLN A 674 -17.56 -0.44 0.06
C GLN A 674 -16.27 0.36 0.32
N ALA A 675 -15.80 0.36 1.57
CA ALA A 675 -14.58 1.02 1.98
C ALA A 675 -13.34 0.15 1.72
N VAL A 676 -12.21 0.81 1.47
CA VAL A 676 -10.91 0.18 1.18
C VAL A 676 -9.82 0.91 1.97
N ASP A 677 -8.88 0.19 2.55
CA ASP A 677 -7.63 0.81 2.99
C ASP A 677 -6.65 0.86 1.83
N ILE A 678 -6.09 2.03 1.59
CA ILE A 678 -4.98 2.25 0.67
C ILE A 678 -3.70 2.27 1.49
N LEU A 679 -2.78 1.37 1.17
CA LEU A 679 -1.61 1.00 1.96
C LEU A 679 -0.33 1.26 1.16
N SER A 680 0.82 1.30 1.82
CA SER A 680 2.16 1.51 1.23
C SER A 680 2.49 0.56 0.10
N ASN A 681 1.86 -0.62 0.06
CA ASN A 681 2.14 -1.71 -0.86
C ASN A 681 0.94 -2.25 -1.65
N GLY A 682 -0.25 -1.65 -1.50
CA GLY A 682 -1.45 -2.11 -2.17
C GLY A 682 -2.73 -1.58 -1.51
N PHE A 683 -3.76 -2.43 -1.47
CA PHE A 683 -5.02 -2.06 -0.84
C PHE A 683 -5.71 -3.25 -0.17
N LYS A 684 -6.58 -2.96 0.81
CA LYS A 684 -7.32 -3.95 1.58
C LYS A 684 -8.80 -3.63 1.59
N LEU A 685 -9.63 -4.59 1.19
CA LEU A 685 -11.08 -4.44 1.24
C LEU A 685 -11.57 -4.46 2.69
N ARG A 686 -12.45 -3.51 3.06
CA ARG A 686 -12.93 -3.29 4.44
C ARG A 686 -14.44 -3.44 4.63
N GLY A 687 -15.13 -4.04 3.69
CA GLY A 687 -16.54 -4.38 3.84
C GLY A 687 -16.93 -5.61 3.05
N SER A 688 -18.14 -6.10 3.30
CA SER A 688 -18.67 -7.35 2.74
C SER A 688 -19.49 -7.15 1.45
N ASN A 689 -19.56 -5.92 0.92
CA ASN A 689 -20.43 -5.61 -0.21
C ASN A 689 -19.96 -6.33 -1.47
N ALA A 690 -20.89 -7.05 -2.12
CA ALA A 690 -20.60 -7.83 -3.32
C ALA A 690 -20.17 -6.99 -4.53
N ALA A 691 -20.30 -5.66 -4.52
CA ALA A 691 -19.78 -4.81 -5.58
C ALA A 691 -18.24 -4.74 -5.59
N LEU A 692 -17.58 -4.94 -4.44
CA LEU A 692 -16.12 -4.92 -4.31
C LEU A 692 -15.52 -6.19 -3.71
N ASN A 693 -16.26 -6.90 -2.85
CA ASN A 693 -15.68 -7.95 -2.00
C ASN A 693 -16.63 -9.12 -1.75
N GLY A 694 -17.53 -9.46 -2.67
CA GLY A 694 -18.26 -10.73 -2.64
C GLY A 694 -17.31 -11.91 -2.83
N ALA A 695 -17.74 -13.14 -2.51
CA ALA A 695 -16.94 -14.36 -2.70
C ALA A 695 -16.82 -14.73 -4.20
N GLU A 696 -16.22 -13.84 -4.98
CA GLU A 696 -16.32 -13.72 -6.43
C GLU A 696 -15.07 -13.07 -7.01
N SER A 697 -14.93 -13.11 -8.35
CA SER A 697 -13.77 -12.55 -9.03
C SER A 697 -13.97 -11.11 -9.46
N TYR A 698 -12.91 -10.33 -9.30
CA TYR A 698 -12.81 -8.91 -9.64
C TYR A 698 -11.55 -8.67 -10.45
N ILE A 699 -11.60 -7.73 -11.39
CA ILE A 699 -10.41 -7.15 -12.01
C ILE A 699 -10.17 -5.76 -11.43
N PHE A 700 -8.91 -5.31 -11.50
CA PHE A 700 -8.57 -3.96 -11.13
C PHE A 700 -7.44 -3.38 -11.98
N ALA A 701 -7.41 -2.05 -12.07
CA ALA A 701 -6.25 -1.29 -12.50
C ALA A 701 -5.91 -0.25 -11.43
N ALA A 702 -4.63 -0.15 -11.06
CA ALA A 702 -4.13 0.79 -10.08
C ALA A 702 -2.87 1.50 -10.58
N PHE A 703 -2.72 2.77 -10.20
CA PHE A 703 -1.55 3.60 -10.51
C PHE A 703 -0.97 4.19 -9.22
N ALA A 704 0.35 4.29 -9.15
CA ALA A 704 1.08 4.61 -7.93
C ALA A 704 1.00 6.10 -7.56
N GLU A 705 0.93 6.35 -6.26
CA GLU A 705 1.32 7.61 -5.63
C GLU A 705 2.83 7.56 -5.34
N PHE A 706 3.30 6.46 -4.76
CA PHE A 706 4.70 6.19 -4.47
C PHE A 706 5.03 4.70 -4.63
N PRO A 707 6.16 4.33 -5.26
CA PRO A 707 6.64 2.95 -5.26
C PRO A 707 6.90 2.44 -3.85
N PHE A 708 6.64 1.16 -3.57
CA PHE A 708 6.71 0.61 -2.22
C PHE A 708 8.09 0.78 -1.58
N LYS A 709 9.18 0.70 -2.37
CA LYS A 709 10.55 0.93 -1.89
C LYS A 709 10.71 2.23 -1.09
N TYR A 710 9.95 3.26 -1.45
CA TYR A 710 10.01 4.58 -0.82
C TYR A 710 8.76 4.92 -0.02
N ALA A 711 7.64 4.21 -0.19
CA ALA A 711 6.36 4.62 0.36
C ALA A 711 6.33 4.59 1.90
N ASN A 712 5.80 5.65 2.51
CA ASN A 712 5.47 5.67 3.93
C ASN A 712 4.06 5.13 4.19
N ALA A 713 3.87 4.62 5.40
CA ALA A 713 2.58 4.20 5.90
C ALA A 713 1.62 5.38 6.08
N ARG A 714 0.32 5.05 6.06
CA ARG A 714 -0.78 6.01 6.13
C ARG A 714 -1.88 5.58 7.09
#